data_AF-A0A813V5P6-F1
#
_entry.id   AF-A0A813V5P6-F1
#
_cell.length_a   1.000
_cell.length_b   1.000
_cell.length_c   1.000
_cell.angle_alpha   90.00
_cell.angle_beta   90.00
_cell.angle_gamma   90.00
#
_symmetry.space_group_name_H-M   'P 1'
#
loop_
_entity.id
_entity.type
_entity.pdbx_description
1 polymer ?
#
loop_
_entity_poly.entity_id
_entity_poly.type
_entity_poly.pdbx_seq_one_letter_code
_entity_poly.pdbx_strand_id
1 'polypeptide(L)'
;MTLTALDLTGGKVGDDGAQLLGDALKRNTALTTLNLCSNEIGLVGAQYLGDALHHNMTLTSLNLRHNQIGDAGAESIGIALHHITILTTLDLSYNEFGDVGAQSLGNALRHSRTLATLYLKGNHIADAGAQSLGDGLRYNKTLTALDLMNNQIGDAGAQSLGDALGHNRTLTALNLEDNQIRDAGTQFLGDGLQYNITLTCLYLLNNQIGAVGAQSLSNALRHNSTLTFLSLSNNQIGPLGVQFLGARLPQNTALTSLDLSNNKIGDAGAQSLGHALQHNRTVTILILSENQIGDVGAQFLGDALQHNRTLATLNLSDNQIRDGGAQSLGDALRHNTALTALDLSDNQIGDGGAQSLGDVLQHNATSTTVNLSNAQFGDVAAQSWGYILQHNNTFTDLDLSKNEIGDVGAQSLGDALQYNAITYQVGQSPYFVAVGDMNRDNKLDIAVANYGANTISVLLNQGNGTFLTQVTYSAGSTAYAVAVADANNDNASDIVVANALSNNVGVLLNQGNGTFFNQTTYKVDSTPVSVQIGDVNNDNKVDIIVANLNSGTVSVLLNIGNRIFLSQTNYSVGTSPQSLAIGDVNNDNKIDIVVANSGSNTVSVLINRGNGTFLSQITYSTDYTPYSVVIGDMNGDNNQDIIVANSGSNTIGVLLGTGNGLFLSQLTYSVGTGPLSVAVVTLENGKVLATGGQNSGGYLNSAELYNPSAGIWITATSMNVGRRYLATSTLTNGTILVISGTHGTYLPTTELY
;
A
#
# COMPACT_ATOMS: atom_id res chain seq x y z
N MET A 1 21.17 24.07 -22.49
CA MET A 1 20.51 22.76 -22.31
C MET A 1 20.05 22.70 -20.85
N THR A 2 18.82 22.27 -20.57
CA THR A 2 18.19 22.27 -19.22
C THR A 2 18.24 20.91 -18.52
N LEU A 3 18.93 19.92 -19.10
CA LEU A 3 19.03 18.57 -18.53
C LEU A 3 19.91 18.58 -17.28
N THR A 4 19.32 18.26 -16.13
CA THR A 4 19.98 18.29 -14.81
C THR A 4 20.37 16.89 -14.30
N ALA A 5 19.73 15.83 -14.78
CA ALA A 5 20.05 14.45 -14.41
C ALA A 5 20.11 13.56 -15.65
N LEU A 6 21.10 12.66 -15.67
CA LEU A 6 21.27 11.65 -16.71
C LEU A 6 21.54 10.29 -16.04
N ASP A 7 20.69 9.31 -16.33
CA ASP A 7 20.83 7.93 -15.87
C ASP A 7 21.04 6.99 -17.06
N LEU A 8 22.16 6.27 -17.04
CA LEU A 8 22.57 5.30 -18.05
C LEU A 8 22.81 3.91 -17.43
N THR A 9 22.19 3.61 -16.28
CA THR A 9 22.42 2.36 -15.55
C THR A 9 22.22 1.11 -16.40
N GLY A 10 23.12 0.13 -16.28
CA GLY A 10 23.00 -1.16 -16.98
C GLY A 10 23.27 -1.07 -18.49
N GLY A 11 23.89 0.02 -18.93
CA GLY A 11 24.28 0.24 -20.32
C GLY A 11 25.61 -0.42 -20.69
N LYS A 12 26.10 -0.07 -21.89
CA LYS A 12 27.41 -0.48 -22.43
C LYS A 12 28.21 0.72 -22.88
N VAL A 13 28.27 1.74 -22.03
CA VAL A 13 28.98 2.99 -22.33
C VAL A 13 30.46 2.69 -22.62
N GLY A 14 31.10 1.83 -21.81
CA GLY A 14 32.51 1.48 -21.96
C GLY A 14 33.46 2.68 -21.88
N ASP A 15 34.74 2.46 -22.16
CA ASP A 15 35.76 3.50 -22.10
C ASP A 15 35.55 4.62 -23.14
N ASP A 16 35.23 4.24 -24.39
CA ASP A 16 35.00 5.20 -25.49
C ASP A 16 33.78 6.09 -25.22
N GLY A 17 32.69 5.51 -24.71
CA GLY A 17 31.52 6.28 -24.33
C GLY A 17 31.78 7.18 -23.13
N ALA A 18 32.54 6.70 -22.14
CA ALA A 18 32.95 7.50 -20.99
C ALA A 18 33.84 8.67 -21.41
N GLN A 19 34.70 8.50 -22.41
CA GLN A 19 35.46 9.59 -23.01
C GLN A 19 34.55 10.66 -23.61
N LEU A 20 33.59 10.27 -24.46
CA LEU A 20 32.66 11.19 -25.10
C LEU A 20 31.79 11.94 -24.08
N LEU A 21 31.34 11.24 -23.04
CA LEU A 21 30.62 11.87 -21.93
C LEU A 21 31.53 12.82 -21.16
N GLY A 22 32.77 12.44 -20.87
CA GLY A 22 33.78 13.29 -20.23
C GLY A 22 34.02 14.58 -21.00
N ASP A 23 34.21 14.51 -22.32
CA ASP A 23 34.40 15.68 -23.16
C ASP A 23 33.17 16.60 -23.19
N ALA A 24 31.97 16.03 -23.14
CA ALA A 24 30.73 16.79 -23.01
C ALA A 24 30.61 17.45 -21.63
N LEU A 25 30.97 16.74 -20.55
CA LEU A 25 30.90 17.22 -19.16
C LEU A 25 31.80 18.44 -18.92
N LYS A 26 32.96 18.53 -19.57
CA LYS A 26 33.87 19.70 -19.48
C LYS A 26 33.20 21.01 -19.89
N ARG A 27 32.20 20.96 -20.78
CA ARG A 27 31.48 22.13 -21.29
C ARG A 27 30.06 22.23 -20.75
N ASN A 28 29.62 21.22 -20.00
CA ASN A 28 28.27 21.15 -19.49
C ASN A 28 28.10 22.12 -18.31
N THR A 29 27.00 22.88 -18.33
CA THR A 29 26.68 23.89 -17.32
C THR A 29 25.33 23.65 -16.64
N ALA A 30 24.76 22.46 -16.74
CA ALA A 30 23.40 22.17 -16.25
C ALA A 30 23.26 20.84 -15.52
N LEU A 31 24.04 19.83 -15.88
CA LEU A 31 23.97 18.48 -15.34
C LEU A 31 24.55 18.48 -13.92
N THR A 32 23.71 18.11 -12.96
CA THR A 32 24.05 17.98 -11.55
C THR A 32 24.19 16.52 -11.12
N THR A 33 23.51 15.60 -11.80
CA THR A 33 23.52 14.17 -11.49
C THR A 33 23.87 13.33 -12.71
N LEU A 34 24.86 12.45 -12.56
CA LEU A 34 25.24 11.48 -13.57
C LEU A 34 25.31 10.08 -12.96
N ASN A 35 24.48 9.16 -13.47
CA ASN A 35 24.49 7.77 -13.08
C ASN A 35 24.99 6.88 -14.22
N LEU A 36 26.15 6.25 -13.99
CA LEU A 36 26.87 5.35 -14.88
C LEU A 36 27.06 3.97 -14.24
N CYS A 37 26.17 3.58 -13.33
CA CYS A 37 26.22 2.27 -12.68
C CYS A 37 26.17 1.13 -13.71
N SER A 38 27.01 0.09 -13.56
CA SER A 38 27.00 -1.11 -14.41
C SER A 38 27.13 -0.80 -15.91
N ASN A 39 28.23 -0.15 -16.32
CA ASN A 39 28.44 0.33 -17.69
C ASN A 39 29.72 -0.16 -18.37
N GLU A 40 30.42 -1.13 -17.78
CA GLU A 40 31.67 -1.69 -18.30
C GLU A 40 32.76 -0.62 -18.48
N ILE A 41 32.74 0.45 -17.68
CA ILE A 41 33.76 1.51 -17.73
C ILE A 41 35.04 0.99 -17.08
N GLY A 42 36.11 0.91 -17.85
CA GLY A 42 37.43 0.51 -17.39
C GLY A 42 38.25 1.70 -16.86
N LEU A 43 39.53 1.43 -16.60
CA LEU A 43 40.46 2.45 -16.10
C LEU A 43 40.62 3.65 -17.05
N VAL A 44 40.53 3.44 -18.37
CA VAL A 44 40.74 4.50 -19.37
C VAL A 44 39.54 5.44 -19.38
N GLY A 45 38.32 4.89 -19.37
CA GLY A 45 37.09 5.69 -19.26
C GLY A 45 37.04 6.47 -17.95
N ALA A 46 37.45 5.86 -16.83
CA ALA A 46 37.56 6.53 -15.55
C ALA A 46 38.56 7.70 -15.54
N GLN A 47 39.68 7.56 -16.25
CA GLN A 47 40.65 8.65 -16.41
C GLN A 47 40.04 9.85 -17.16
N TYR A 48 39.29 9.60 -18.24
CA TYR A 48 38.59 10.66 -18.95
C TYR A 48 37.51 11.35 -18.11
N LEU A 49 36.78 10.57 -17.31
CA LEU A 49 35.80 11.13 -16.38
C LEU A 49 36.48 11.94 -15.27
N GLY A 50 37.61 11.48 -14.73
CA GLY A 50 38.42 12.24 -13.77
C GLY A 50 38.90 13.58 -14.35
N ASP A 51 39.43 13.59 -15.57
CA ASP A 51 39.82 14.83 -16.26
C ASP A 51 38.62 15.77 -16.49
N ALA A 52 37.46 15.21 -16.86
CA ALA A 52 36.23 15.99 -17.02
C ALA A 52 35.77 16.64 -15.72
N LEU A 53 35.86 15.92 -14.61
CA LEU A 53 35.52 16.40 -13.28
C LEU A 53 36.39 17.59 -12.84
N HIS A 54 37.65 17.68 -13.28
CA HIS A 54 38.51 18.84 -12.99
C HIS A 54 37.94 20.16 -13.56
N HIS A 55 37.20 20.07 -14.66
CA HIS A 55 36.66 21.23 -15.37
C HIS A 55 35.19 21.49 -15.08
N ASN A 56 34.47 20.45 -14.66
CA ASN A 56 33.04 20.54 -14.43
C ASN A 56 32.73 21.29 -13.13
N MET A 57 31.80 22.25 -13.23
CA MET A 57 31.39 23.11 -12.10
C MET A 57 29.91 22.95 -11.74
N THR A 58 29.24 21.89 -12.21
CA THR A 58 27.81 21.66 -11.93
C THR A 58 27.45 20.30 -11.33
N LEU A 59 28.27 19.27 -11.56
CA LEU A 59 28.01 17.91 -11.11
C LEU A 59 28.20 17.78 -9.59
N THR A 60 27.09 17.55 -8.89
CA THR A 60 27.04 17.34 -7.45
C THR A 60 26.98 15.85 -7.07
N SER A 61 26.52 15.00 -7.98
CA SER A 61 26.43 13.55 -7.77
C SER A 61 26.95 12.75 -8.98
N LEU A 62 27.86 11.82 -8.69
CA LEU A 62 28.40 10.88 -9.67
C LEU A 62 28.32 9.45 -9.12
N ASN A 63 27.65 8.57 -9.87
CA ASN A 63 27.59 7.14 -9.58
C ASN A 63 28.35 6.35 -10.65
N LEU A 64 29.41 5.66 -10.24
CA LEU A 64 30.23 4.76 -11.06
C LEU A 64 30.21 3.32 -10.52
N ARG A 65 29.22 2.95 -9.71
CA ARG A 65 29.13 1.63 -9.10
C ARG A 65 29.13 0.49 -10.14
N HIS A 66 29.72 -0.67 -9.79
CA HIS A 66 29.76 -1.86 -10.66
C HIS A 66 30.43 -1.59 -12.03
N ASN A 67 31.62 -0.99 -12.02
CA ASN A 67 32.47 -0.82 -13.19
C ASN A 67 33.84 -1.46 -12.93
N GLN A 68 34.82 -1.24 -13.81
CA GLN A 68 36.16 -1.86 -13.78
C GLN A 68 37.27 -0.80 -13.75
N ILE A 69 37.07 0.28 -12.97
CA ILE A 69 37.95 1.45 -13.01
C ILE A 69 39.37 1.14 -12.49
N GLY A 70 39.51 0.18 -11.56
CA GLY A 70 40.79 -0.19 -10.95
C GLY A 70 41.53 0.96 -10.26
N ASP A 71 42.73 0.69 -9.77
CA ASP A 71 43.53 1.67 -9.01
C ASP A 71 43.82 2.95 -9.80
N ALA A 72 44.20 2.82 -11.08
CA ALA A 72 44.55 3.97 -11.93
C ALA A 72 43.34 4.87 -12.23
N GLY A 73 42.14 4.29 -12.38
CA GLY A 73 40.91 5.06 -12.55
C GLY A 73 40.53 5.78 -11.26
N ALA A 74 40.57 5.08 -10.12
CA ALA A 74 40.33 5.68 -8.80
C ALA A 74 41.34 6.78 -8.46
N GLU A 75 42.61 6.62 -8.82
CA GLU A 75 43.65 7.65 -8.70
C GLU A 75 43.28 8.91 -9.50
N SER A 76 42.89 8.75 -10.76
CA SER A 76 42.49 9.90 -11.59
C SER A 76 41.29 10.64 -11.02
N ILE A 77 40.31 9.92 -10.47
CA ILE A 77 39.15 10.53 -9.80
C ILE A 77 39.59 11.22 -8.50
N GLY A 78 40.47 10.60 -7.71
CA GLY A 78 41.06 11.19 -6.50
C GLY A 78 41.79 12.51 -6.78
N ILE A 79 42.60 12.55 -7.83
CA ILE A 79 43.30 13.78 -8.26
C ILE A 79 42.29 14.87 -8.63
N ALA A 80 41.21 14.52 -9.35
CA ALA A 80 40.17 15.48 -9.71
C ALA A 80 39.47 16.07 -8.47
N LEU A 81 39.16 15.24 -7.47
CA LEU A 81 38.52 15.64 -6.21
C LEU A 81 39.32 16.68 -5.41
N HIS A 82 40.63 16.82 -5.64
CA HIS A 82 41.43 17.89 -5.04
C HIS A 82 40.98 19.30 -5.49
N HIS A 83 40.43 19.40 -6.70
CA HIS A 83 40.07 20.66 -7.34
C HIS A 83 38.57 20.92 -7.40
N ILE A 84 37.76 19.86 -7.29
CA ILE A 84 36.31 19.97 -7.34
C ILE A 84 35.78 20.63 -6.07
N THR A 85 34.91 21.62 -6.24
CA THR A 85 34.34 22.40 -5.13
C THR A 85 32.84 22.25 -4.97
N ILE A 86 32.22 21.26 -5.62
CA ILE A 86 30.76 21.10 -5.62
C ILE A 86 30.26 19.66 -5.52
N LEU A 87 31.07 18.65 -5.84
CA LEU A 87 30.64 17.26 -5.75
C LEU A 87 30.38 16.90 -4.29
N THR A 88 29.16 16.49 -3.99
CA THR A 88 28.70 16.11 -2.64
C THR A 88 28.57 14.62 -2.48
N THR A 89 28.31 13.89 -3.56
CA THR A 89 28.09 12.43 -3.53
C THR A 89 28.91 11.75 -4.61
N LEU A 90 29.67 10.73 -4.21
CA LEU A 90 30.44 9.88 -5.11
C LEU A 90 30.26 8.42 -4.73
N ASP A 91 29.82 7.60 -5.68
CA ASP A 91 29.73 6.14 -5.54
C ASP A 91 30.75 5.45 -6.46
N LEU A 92 31.77 4.83 -5.85
CA LEU A 92 32.79 3.99 -6.48
C LEU A 92 32.68 2.54 -5.98
N SER A 93 31.50 2.09 -5.56
CA SER A 93 31.35 0.72 -5.06
C SER A 93 31.56 -0.32 -6.16
N TYR A 94 32.12 -1.48 -5.85
CA TYR A 94 32.33 -2.60 -6.77
C TYR A 94 33.09 -2.18 -8.04
N ASN A 95 34.33 -1.73 -7.86
CA ASN A 95 35.15 -1.13 -8.90
C ASN A 95 36.58 -1.70 -8.95
N GLU A 96 36.82 -2.77 -8.21
CA GLU A 96 38.02 -3.60 -8.25
C GLU A 96 39.35 -2.85 -7.98
N PHE A 97 39.31 -1.68 -7.32
CA PHE A 97 40.52 -0.99 -6.88
C PHE A 97 40.92 -1.39 -5.46
N GLY A 98 42.21 -1.29 -5.15
CA GLY A 98 42.78 -1.62 -3.85
C GLY A 98 43.38 -0.41 -3.13
N ASP A 99 44.45 -0.66 -2.39
CA ASP A 99 45.08 0.34 -1.53
C ASP A 99 45.61 1.57 -2.28
N VAL A 100 46.06 1.42 -3.53
CA VAL A 100 46.61 2.52 -4.33
C VAL A 100 45.51 3.51 -4.73
N GLY A 101 44.37 3.02 -5.20
CA GLY A 101 43.19 3.85 -5.46
C GLY A 101 42.69 4.52 -4.19
N ALA A 102 42.57 3.77 -3.09
CA ALA A 102 42.16 4.29 -1.79
C ALA A 102 43.12 5.36 -1.23
N GLN A 103 44.43 5.22 -1.46
CA GLN A 103 45.43 6.21 -1.09
C GLN A 103 45.17 7.57 -1.75
N SER A 104 44.87 7.56 -3.05
CA SER A 104 44.56 8.77 -3.80
C SER A 104 43.27 9.42 -3.31
N LEU A 105 42.24 8.63 -3.00
CA LEU A 105 41.00 9.13 -2.41
C LEU A 105 41.21 9.70 -1.00
N GLY A 106 42.01 9.04 -0.16
CA GLY A 106 42.37 9.54 1.18
C GLY A 106 43.09 10.89 1.12
N ASN A 107 44.06 11.03 0.20
CA ASN A 107 44.71 12.31 -0.08
C ASN A 107 43.70 13.38 -0.53
N ALA A 108 42.76 13.02 -1.40
CA ALA A 108 41.72 13.92 -1.86
C ALA A 108 40.78 14.37 -0.72
N LEU A 109 40.38 13.46 0.16
CA LEU A 109 39.53 13.75 1.31
C LEU A 109 40.13 14.83 2.23
N ARG A 110 41.45 14.86 2.37
CA ARG A 110 42.15 15.90 3.15
C ARG A 110 41.84 17.33 2.66
N HIS A 111 41.59 17.48 1.37
CA HIS A 111 41.44 18.76 0.69
C HIS A 111 40.02 19.04 0.21
N SER A 112 39.20 18.00 0.03
CA SER A 112 37.81 18.10 -0.38
C SER A 112 37.02 18.99 0.59
N ARG A 113 36.23 19.90 0.02
CA ARG A 113 35.44 20.90 0.75
C ARG A 113 33.94 20.75 0.59
N THR A 114 33.49 19.72 -0.13
CA THR A 114 32.07 19.52 -0.42
C THR A 114 31.60 18.09 -0.34
N LEU A 115 32.51 17.11 -0.48
CA LEU A 115 32.11 15.71 -0.49
C LEU A 115 31.53 15.36 0.89
N ALA A 116 30.24 15.02 0.89
CA ALA A 116 29.47 14.67 2.07
C ALA A 116 29.29 13.16 2.19
N THR A 117 29.19 12.46 1.05
CA THR A 117 28.95 11.02 0.99
C THR A 117 29.92 10.35 0.02
N LEU A 118 30.58 9.31 0.49
CA LEU A 118 31.51 8.50 -0.30
C LEU A 118 31.20 7.01 -0.11
N TYR A 119 30.87 6.33 -1.20
CA TYR A 119 30.65 4.88 -1.20
C TYR A 119 31.81 4.16 -1.88
N LEU A 120 32.46 3.26 -1.14
CA LEU A 120 33.62 2.46 -1.56
C LEU A 120 33.37 0.95 -1.31
N LYS A 121 32.11 0.55 -1.17
CA LYS A 121 31.72 -0.83 -0.86
C LYS A 121 32.21 -1.81 -1.92
N GLY A 122 32.63 -3.01 -1.53
CA GLY A 122 32.90 -4.10 -2.48
C GLY A 122 34.16 -3.89 -3.32
N ASN A 123 35.19 -3.26 -2.76
CA ASN A 123 36.50 -3.07 -3.39
C ASN A 123 37.56 -3.96 -2.70
N HIS A 124 38.83 -3.77 -3.06
CA HIS A 124 39.96 -4.52 -2.49
C HIS A 124 40.79 -3.66 -1.52
N ILE A 125 40.13 -2.75 -0.78
CA ILE A 125 40.80 -1.85 0.17
C ILE A 125 41.21 -2.66 1.40
N ALA A 126 42.51 -2.73 1.67
CA ALA A 126 43.08 -3.36 2.85
C ALA A 126 43.57 -2.29 3.84
N ASP A 127 44.42 -2.70 4.79
CA ASP A 127 44.87 -1.85 5.90
C ASP A 127 45.57 -0.56 5.42
N ALA A 128 46.37 -0.60 4.36
CA ALA A 128 47.11 0.58 3.89
C ALA A 128 46.18 1.60 3.20
N GLY A 129 45.17 1.13 2.47
CA GLY A 129 44.13 1.97 1.89
C GLY A 129 43.25 2.60 2.98
N ALA A 130 42.82 1.80 3.96
CA ALA A 130 42.07 2.29 5.12
C ALA A 130 42.87 3.31 5.94
N GLN A 131 44.18 3.11 6.11
CA GLN A 131 45.08 4.09 6.72
C GLN A 131 45.04 5.42 6.00
N SER A 132 45.19 5.40 4.67
CA SER A 132 45.20 6.62 3.87
C SER A 132 43.85 7.36 3.93
N LEU A 133 42.74 6.62 3.93
CA LEU A 133 41.40 7.19 4.13
C LEU A 133 41.27 7.81 5.53
N GLY A 134 41.76 7.13 6.58
CA GLY A 134 41.81 7.64 7.95
C GLY A 134 42.60 8.95 8.07
N ASP A 135 43.78 9.02 7.44
CA ASP A 135 44.60 10.23 7.39
C ASP A 135 43.87 11.40 6.71
N GLY A 136 43.11 11.14 5.64
CA GLY A 136 42.24 12.11 4.99
C GLY A 136 41.09 12.57 5.90
N LEU A 137 40.37 11.62 6.48
CA LEU A 137 39.21 11.85 7.37
C LEU A 137 39.56 12.71 8.59
N ARG A 138 40.77 12.55 9.13
CA ARG A 138 41.25 13.32 10.28
C ARG A 138 41.17 14.84 10.06
N TYR A 139 41.33 15.30 8.82
CA TYR A 139 41.31 16.72 8.46
C TYR A 139 40.05 17.13 7.69
N ASN A 140 39.34 16.16 7.11
CA ASN A 140 38.13 16.42 6.36
C ASN A 140 37.04 17.04 7.26
N LYS A 141 36.31 18.02 6.73
CA LYS A 141 35.28 18.78 7.45
C LYS A 141 33.90 18.74 6.78
N THR A 142 33.70 17.84 5.82
CA THR A 142 32.47 17.79 5.03
C THR A 142 31.86 16.42 4.94
N LEU A 143 32.67 15.37 4.99
CA LEU A 143 32.21 14.00 4.87
C LEU A 143 31.42 13.63 6.13
N THR A 144 30.15 13.31 5.91
CA THR A 144 29.19 12.86 6.92
C THR A 144 28.94 11.36 6.82
N ALA A 145 29.11 10.75 5.64
CA ALA A 145 28.92 9.32 5.45
C ALA A 145 30.04 8.69 4.62
N LEU A 146 30.59 7.59 5.14
CA LEU A 146 31.58 6.76 4.47
C LEU A 146 31.16 5.29 4.52
N ASP A 147 31.07 4.66 3.35
CA ASP A 147 30.78 3.23 3.21
C ASP A 147 32.01 2.46 2.72
N LEU A 148 32.50 1.56 3.57
CA LEU A 148 33.63 0.67 3.34
C LEU A 148 33.23 -0.81 3.45
N MET A 149 31.93 -1.12 3.35
CA MET A 149 31.44 -2.50 3.44
C MET A 149 32.15 -3.44 2.44
N ASN A 150 32.37 -4.70 2.81
CA ASN A 150 32.87 -5.75 1.92
C ASN A 150 34.22 -5.36 1.29
N ASN A 151 35.19 -5.07 2.14
CA ASN A 151 36.58 -4.79 1.80
C ASN A 151 37.49 -5.75 2.59
N GLN A 152 38.80 -5.49 2.62
CA GLN A 152 39.81 -6.33 3.25
C GLN A 152 40.45 -5.64 4.46
N ILE A 153 39.70 -4.77 5.14
CA ILE A 153 40.20 -3.97 6.28
C ILE A 153 40.36 -4.87 7.50
N GLY A 154 41.59 -4.97 7.99
CA GLY A 154 41.94 -5.66 9.23
C GLY A 154 42.12 -4.71 10.41
N ASP A 155 42.74 -5.23 11.46
CA ASP A 155 42.94 -4.53 12.74
C ASP A 155 43.76 -3.24 12.59
N ALA A 156 44.75 -3.21 11.70
CA ALA A 156 45.61 -2.04 11.49
C ALA A 156 44.91 -0.93 10.69
N GLY A 157 44.08 -1.29 9.70
CA GLY A 157 43.22 -0.34 9.02
C GLY A 157 42.16 0.23 9.97
N ALA A 158 41.54 -0.63 10.78
CA ALA A 158 40.61 -0.21 11.83
C ALA A 158 41.27 0.71 12.88
N GLN A 159 42.54 0.48 13.21
CA GLN A 159 43.32 1.38 14.06
C GLN A 159 43.35 2.80 13.48
N SER A 160 43.70 2.92 12.21
CA SER A 160 43.82 4.22 11.54
C SER A 160 42.48 4.95 11.45
N LEU A 161 41.40 4.20 11.20
CA LEU A 161 40.04 4.74 11.21
C LEU A 161 39.60 5.16 12.62
N GLY A 162 39.93 4.38 13.65
CA GLY A 162 39.68 4.71 15.06
C GLY A 162 40.40 6.00 15.48
N ASP A 163 41.68 6.13 15.14
CA ASP A 163 42.46 7.35 15.38
C ASP A 163 41.84 8.58 14.68
N ALA A 164 41.35 8.39 13.45
CA ALA A 164 40.64 9.43 12.70
C ALA A 164 39.33 9.81 13.37
N LEU A 165 38.51 8.85 13.82
CA LEU A 165 37.26 9.08 14.54
C LEU A 165 37.45 9.89 15.82
N GLY A 166 38.55 9.66 16.55
CA GLY A 166 38.88 10.43 17.74
C GLY A 166 39.05 11.94 17.49
N HIS A 167 39.40 12.33 16.25
CA HIS A 167 39.65 13.72 15.84
C HIS A 167 38.56 14.31 14.96
N ASN A 168 37.96 13.50 14.08
CA ASN A 168 36.94 13.95 13.15
C ASN A 168 35.68 14.40 13.91
N ARG A 169 35.04 15.46 13.41
CA ARG A 169 33.87 16.10 14.02
C ARG A 169 32.76 16.33 12.99
N THR A 170 32.71 15.50 11.95
CA THR A 170 31.74 15.66 10.85
C THR A 170 31.10 14.34 10.43
N LEU A 171 31.84 13.23 10.51
CA LEU A 171 31.34 11.92 10.15
C LEU A 171 30.23 11.52 11.12
N THR A 172 29.06 11.22 10.57
CA THR A 172 27.86 10.79 11.29
C THR A 172 27.55 9.31 11.02
N ALA A 173 27.97 8.77 9.87
CA ALA A 173 27.78 7.37 9.51
C ALA A 173 29.06 6.73 8.99
N LEU A 174 29.42 5.57 9.54
CA LEU A 174 30.53 4.75 9.09
C LEU A 174 30.07 3.30 8.93
N ASN A 175 30.16 2.78 7.70
CA ASN A 175 29.87 1.39 7.41
C ASN A 175 31.16 0.60 7.19
N LEU A 176 31.39 -0.41 8.02
CA LEU A 176 32.54 -1.30 8.00
C LEU A 176 32.13 -2.78 7.94
N GLU A 177 30.89 -3.09 7.55
CA GLU A 177 30.40 -4.47 7.46
C GLU A 177 31.26 -5.33 6.53
N ASP A 178 31.27 -6.65 6.75
CA ASP A 178 32.01 -7.62 5.91
C ASP A 178 33.51 -7.27 5.76
N ASN A 179 34.20 -7.09 6.88
CA ASN A 179 35.64 -6.84 6.94
C ASN A 179 36.31 -7.80 7.97
N GLN A 180 37.58 -7.57 8.32
CA GLN A 180 38.40 -8.44 9.17
C GLN A 180 38.91 -7.72 10.43
N ILE A 181 38.10 -6.83 11.00
CA ILE A 181 38.49 -5.91 12.09
C ILE A 181 38.84 -6.64 13.39
N ARG A 182 38.14 -7.75 13.70
CA ARG A 182 38.37 -8.62 14.87
C ARG A 182 38.40 -7.82 16.20
N ASP A 183 38.82 -8.47 17.27
CA ASP A 183 38.84 -7.86 18.60
C ASP A 183 39.80 -6.67 18.73
N ALA A 184 41.02 -6.77 18.17
CA ALA A 184 42.02 -5.72 18.33
C ALA A 184 41.68 -4.47 17.50
N GLY A 185 41.19 -4.63 16.27
CA GLY A 185 40.69 -3.51 15.47
C GLY A 185 39.48 -2.85 16.13
N THR A 186 38.57 -3.65 16.69
CA THR A 186 37.40 -3.13 17.42
C THR A 186 37.80 -2.32 18.65
N GLN A 187 38.88 -2.72 19.33
CA GLN A 187 39.44 -1.95 20.44
C GLN A 187 39.82 -0.53 19.99
N PHE A 188 40.56 -0.40 18.88
CA PHE A 188 40.96 0.92 18.38
C PHE A 188 39.78 1.76 17.91
N LEU A 189 38.77 1.15 17.28
CA LEU A 189 37.52 1.86 16.96
C LEU A 189 36.84 2.37 18.24
N GLY A 190 36.79 1.56 19.29
CA GLY A 190 36.30 1.96 20.61
C GLY A 190 37.07 3.13 21.22
N ASP A 191 38.40 3.09 21.14
CA ASP A 191 39.29 4.15 21.64
C ASP A 191 39.06 5.48 20.92
N GLY A 192 38.72 5.47 19.63
CA GLY A 192 38.31 6.66 18.89
C GLY A 192 36.89 7.13 19.25
N LEU A 193 35.94 6.18 19.31
CA LEU A 193 34.53 6.42 19.54
C LEU A 193 34.25 7.07 20.90
N GLN A 194 35.04 6.77 21.93
CA GLN A 194 34.86 7.36 23.27
C GLN A 194 35.01 8.89 23.28
N TYR A 195 35.74 9.46 22.31
CA TYR A 195 35.95 10.90 22.15
C TYR A 195 35.18 11.51 20.99
N ASN A 196 34.58 10.67 20.15
CA ASN A 196 33.80 11.13 19.01
C ASN A 196 32.44 11.68 19.49
N ILE A 197 32.04 12.81 18.90
CA ILE A 197 30.82 13.55 19.27
C ILE A 197 29.90 13.80 18.07
N THR A 198 30.08 13.07 16.98
CA THR A 198 29.28 13.24 15.75
C THR A 198 28.75 11.94 15.16
N LEU A 199 29.43 10.82 15.38
CA LEU A 199 29.06 9.53 14.81
C LEU A 199 27.78 9.03 15.47
N THR A 200 26.72 8.94 14.68
CA THR A 200 25.40 8.44 15.10
C THR A 200 25.17 6.99 14.66
N CYS A 201 25.81 6.55 13.57
CA CYS A 201 25.60 5.22 13.00
C CYS A 201 26.94 4.52 12.76
N LEU A 202 27.10 3.33 13.34
CA LEU A 202 28.26 2.47 13.14
C LEU A 202 27.81 1.05 12.80
N TYR A 203 28.25 0.55 11.64
CA TYR A 203 27.92 -0.80 11.17
C TYR A 203 29.18 -1.68 11.20
N LEU A 204 29.12 -2.79 11.93
CA LEU A 204 30.21 -3.74 12.15
C LEU A 204 29.76 -5.21 11.96
N LEU A 205 28.71 -5.43 11.15
CA LEU A 205 28.25 -6.76 10.78
C LEU A 205 29.40 -7.60 10.19
N ASN A 206 29.47 -8.89 10.53
CA ASN A 206 30.44 -9.85 9.96
C ASN A 206 31.89 -9.35 9.97
N ASN A 207 32.41 -9.05 11.17
CA ASN A 207 33.78 -8.56 11.39
C ASN A 207 34.61 -9.45 12.31
N GLN A 208 34.10 -10.65 12.64
CA GLN A 208 34.76 -11.62 13.50
C GLN A 208 35.05 -11.07 14.91
N ILE A 209 34.19 -10.17 15.41
CA ILE A 209 34.29 -9.54 16.73
C ILE A 209 33.89 -10.55 17.80
N GLY A 210 34.77 -10.78 18.77
CA GLY A 210 34.55 -11.63 19.93
C GLY A 210 34.17 -10.85 21.19
N ALA A 211 34.25 -11.53 22.33
CA ALA A 211 33.92 -10.95 23.62
C ALA A 211 34.82 -9.76 24.02
N VAL A 212 36.10 -9.77 23.61
CA VAL A 212 37.07 -8.70 23.94
C VAL A 212 36.78 -7.43 23.14
N GLY A 213 36.43 -7.56 21.86
CA GLY A 213 35.98 -6.43 21.04
C GLY A 213 34.68 -5.84 21.59
N ALA A 214 33.71 -6.68 21.96
CA ALA A 214 32.47 -6.24 22.60
C ALA A 214 32.72 -5.52 23.95
N GLN A 215 33.69 -5.97 24.74
CA GLN A 215 34.12 -5.28 25.95
C GLN A 215 34.67 -3.88 25.66
N SER A 216 35.45 -3.74 24.60
CA SER A 216 36.05 -2.47 24.20
C SER A 216 34.99 -1.46 23.74
N LEU A 217 34.03 -1.90 22.91
CA LEU A 217 32.87 -1.08 22.53
C LEU A 217 32.02 -0.70 23.73
N SER A 218 31.78 -1.63 24.65
CA SER A 218 31.06 -1.36 25.90
C SER A 218 31.72 -0.25 26.72
N ASN A 219 33.05 -0.24 26.81
CA ASN A 219 33.79 0.83 27.49
C ASN A 219 33.64 2.17 26.77
N ALA A 220 33.66 2.19 25.43
CA ALA A 220 33.43 3.41 24.65
C ALA A 220 32.01 3.96 24.82
N LEU A 221 31.00 3.08 24.78
CA LEU A 221 29.58 3.42 24.95
C LEU A 221 29.27 4.01 26.33
N ARG A 222 30.09 3.75 27.36
CA ARG A 222 29.95 4.39 28.67
C ARG A 222 30.07 5.92 28.59
N HIS A 223 30.87 6.43 27.65
CA HIS A 223 31.18 7.86 27.51
C HIS A 223 30.58 8.48 26.26
N ASN A 224 30.36 7.67 25.22
CA ASN A 224 29.78 8.15 23.98
C ASN A 224 28.29 8.49 24.17
N SER A 225 27.93 9.72 23.82
CA SER A 225 26.58 10.27 23.93
C SER A 225 25.95 10.61 22.58
N THR A 226 26.49 10.09 21.48
CA THR A 226 26.08 10.45 20.12
C THR A 226 25.72 9.27 19.23
N LEU A 227 26.29 8.10 19.49
CA LEU A 227 25.97 6.88 18.75
C LEU A 227 24.57 6.39 19.10
N THR A 228 23.65 6.50 18.15
CA THR A 228 22.25 6.08 18.29
C THR A 228 22.00 4.70 17.69
N PHE A 229 22.80 4.31 16.69
CA PHE A 229 22.70 3.02 16.00
C PHE A 229 24.05 2.28 16.01
N LEU A 230 24.01 1.02 16.47
CA LEU A 230 25.13 0.10 16.42
C LEU A 230 24.66 -1.26 15.91
N SER A 231 25.22 -1.72 14.79
CA SER A 231 25.04 -3.10 14.31
C SER A 231 26.31 -3.91 14.52
N LEU A 232 26.14 -5.05 15.19
CA LEU A 232 27.18 -6.03 15.53
C LEU A 232 26.79 -7.43 15.07
N SER A 233 25.85 -7.56 14.13
CA SER A 233 25.32 -8.86 13.71
C SER A 233 26.37 -9.74 13.02
N ASN A 234 26.13 -11.05 12.95
CA ASN A 234 27.04 -12.03 12.32
C ASN A 234 28.47 -11.99 12.89
N ASN A 235 28.63 -11.84 14.20
CA ASN A 235 29.92 -11.84 14.88
C ASN A 235 30.04 -13.04 15.86
N GLN A 236 31.07 -13.03 16.70
CA GLN A 236 31.39 -14.11 17.64
C GLN A 236 31.35 -13.62 19.09
N ILE A 237 30.46 -12.66 19.39
CA ILE A 237 30.40 -11.95 20.67
C ILE A 237 30.14 -12.91 21.85
N GLY A 238 29.21 -13.85 21.66
CA GLY A 238 28.83 -14.84 22.67
C GLY A 238 28.22 -14.25 23.95
N PRO A 239 27.89 -15.10 24.93
CA PRO A 239 27.28 -14.65 26.19
C PRO A 239 28.17 -13.70 27.00
N LEU A 240 29.49 -13.92 27.01
CA LEU A 240 30.44 -13.08 27.76
C LEU A 240 30.56 -11.67 27.16
N GLY A 241 30.60 -11.56 25.83
CA GLY A 241 30.63 -10.24 25.17
C GLY A 241 29.36 -9.44 25.43
N VAL A 242 28.21 -10.11 25.39
CA VAL A 242 26.92 -9.49 25.73
C VAL A 242 26.84 -9.11 27.21
N GLN A 243 27.44 -9.89 28.11
CA GLN A 243 27.56 -9.51 29.52
C GLN A 243 28.30 -8.17 29.69
N PHE A 244 29.38 -7.95 28.95
CA PHE A 244 30.08 -6.67 28.98
C PHE A 244 29.22 -5.52 28.44
N LEU A 245 28.53 -5.70 27.32
CA LEU A 245 27.61 -4.69 26.76
C LEU A 245 26.48 -4.38 27.76
N GLY A 246 25.81 -5.41 28.28
CA GLY A 246 24.73 -5.29 29.27
C GLY A 246 25.15 -4.55 30.54
N ALA A 247 26.40 -4.70 30.97
CA ALA A 247 26.93 -3.98 32.14
C ALA A 247 27.10 -2.46 31.94
N ARG A 248 27.03 -1.95 30.69
CA ARG A 248 27.18 -0.52 30.35
C ARG A 248 25.96 0.11 29.67
N LEU A 249 25.07 -0.69 29.08
CA LEU A 249 23.83 -0.20 28.48
C LEU A 249 22.98 0.67 29.42
N PRO A 250 22.82 0.37 30.73
CA PRO A 250 22.05 1.23 31.63
C PRO A 250 22.59 2.65 31.81
N GLN A 251 23.90 2.85 31.59
CA GLN A 251 24.55 4.15 31.73
C GLN A 251 24.59 4.95 30.42
N ASN A 252 24.42 4.29 29.27
CA ASN A 252 24.43 4.96 27.99
C ASN A 252 23.12 5.74 27.77
N THR A 253 23.23 6.99 27.29
CA THR A 253 22.09 7.91 27.13
C THR A 253 21.73 8.20 25.67
N ALA A 254 22.36 7.52 24.70
CA ALA A 254 22.25 7.87 23.29
C ALA A 254 21.80 6.71 22.40
N LEU A 255 22.23 5.48 22.69
CA LEU A 255 21.97 4.31 21.87
C LEU A 255 20.48 3.98 21.91
N THR A 256 19.83 4.07 20.76
CA THR A 256 18.41 3.77 20.58
C THR A 256 18.19 2.45 19.83
N SER A 257 19.14 2.04 18.98
CA SER A 257 19.05 0.84 18.18
C SER A 257 20.33 0.01 18.31
N LEU A 258 20.14 -1.25 18.72
CA LEU A 258 21.22 -2.22 18.87
C LEU A 258 20.85 -3.52 18.14
N ASP A 259 21.65 -3.88 17.14
CA ASP A 259 21.56 -5.15 16.43
C ASP A 259 22.69 -6.09 16.84
N LEU A 260 22.31 -7.22 17.43
CA LEU A 260 23.19 -8.28 17.92
C LEU A 260 22.87 -9.63 17.27
N SER A 261 22.25 -9.64 16.09
CA SER A 261 21.80 -10.87 15.42
C SER A 261 22.95 -11.83 15.12
N ASN A 262 22.71 -13.14 15.12
CA ASN A 262 23.71 -14.18 14.82
C ASN A 262 25.06 -14.01 15.56
N ASN A 263 25.02 -14.00 16.89
CA ASN A 263 26.18 -13.83 17.77
C ASN A 263 26.36 -14.94 18.80
N LYS A 264 25.57 -16.02 18.72
CA LYS A 264 25.63 -17.17 19.64
C LYS A 264 25.46 -16.73 21.11
N ILE A 265 24.53 -15.82 21.36
CA ILE A 265 24.31 -15.19 22.67
C ILE A 265 23.81 -16.19 23.72
N GLY A 266 22.86 -17.06 23.33
CA GLY A 266 22.22 -18.02 24.20
C GLY A 266 21.50 -17.42 25.42
N ASP A 267 20.97 -18.28 26.27
CA ASP A 267 20.18 -17.87 27.44
C ASP A 267 20.96 -17.01 28.44
N ALA A 268 22.26 -17.29 28.65
CA ALA A 268 23.10 -16.54 29.58
C ALA A 268 23.34 -15.09 29.12
N GLY A 269 23.48 -14.89 27.81
CA GLY A 269 23.58 -13.54 27.24
C GLY A 269 22.23 -12.81 27.28
N ALA A 270 21.14 -13.50 26.98
CA ALA A 270 19.78 -12.96 27.12
C ALA A 270 19.47 -12.55 28.57
N GLN A 271 19.91 -13.32 29.57
CA GLN A 271 19.84 -12.96 30.99
C GLN A 271 20.57 -11.64 31.30
N SER A 272 21.75 -11.45 30.71
CA SER A 272 22.54 -10.23 30.90
C SER A 272 21.86 -9.01 30.27
N LEU A 273 21.27 -9.17 29.09
CA LEU A 273 20.47 -8.12 28.45
C LEU A 273 19.18 -7.84 29.23
N GLY A 274 18.49 -8.86 29.74
CA GLY A 274 17.31 -8.70 30.57
C GLY A 274 17.58 -7.81 31.78
N HIS A 275 18.66 -8.09 32.54
CA HIS A 275 19.07 -7.22 33.64
C HIS A 275 19.40 -5.79 33.20
N ALA A 276 20.06 -5.62 32.06
CA ALA A 276 20.38 -4.30 31.54
C ALA A 276 19.12 -3.50 31.16
N LEU A 277 18.16 -4.14 30.49
CA LEU A 277 16.92 -3.54 30.01
C LEU A 277 15.99 -3.11 31.14
N GLN A 278 16.06 -3.72 32.32
CA GLN A 278 15.31 -3.23 33.50
C GLN A 278 15.68 -1.78 33.87
N HIS A 279 16.90 -1.36 33.54
CA HIS A 279 17.44 -0.05 33.92
C HIS A 279 17.74 0.87 32.74
N ASN A 280 17.95 0.33 31.54
CA ASN A 280 18.14 1.13 30.34
C ASN A 280 16.82 1.83 29.93
N ARG A 281 16.94 3.11 29.55
CA ARG A 281 15.81 3.97 29.17
C ARG A 281 15.98 4.62 27.79
N THR A 282 16.86 4.07 26.97
CA THR A 282 17.22 4.67 25.67
C THR A 282 17.03 3.73 24.50
N VAL A 283 17.31 2.43 24.65
CA VAL A 283 17.16 1.45 23.59
C VAL A 283 15.67 1.24 23.30
N THR A 284 15.25 1.65 22.11
CA THR A 284 13.90 1.48 21.57
C THR A 284 13.82 0.30 20.61
N ILE A 285 14.94 -0.08 19.98
CA ILE A 285 15.02 -1.19 19.02
C ILE A 285 16.14 -2.15 19.46
N LEU A 286 15.79 -3.41 19.69
CA LEU A 286 16.73 -4.47 19.99
C LEU A 286 16.51 -5.66 19.06
N ILE A 287 17.54 -6.02 18.30
CA ILE A 287 17.50 -7.14 17.35
C ILE A 287 18.43 -8.24 17.86
N LEU A 288 17.86 -9.42 18.10
CA LEU A 288 18.50 -10.60 18.67
C LEU A 288 18.22 -11.85 17.84
N SER A 289 17.98 -11.72 16.54
CA SER A 289 17.69 -12.89 15.70
C SER A 289 18.87 -13.86 15.62
N GLU A 290 18.64 -15.14 15.33
CA GLU A 290 19.69 -16.14 15.08
C GLU A 290 20.66 -16.35 16.27
N ASN A 291 20.20 -16.24 17.51
CA ASN A 291 21.09 -16.19 18.69
C ASN A 291 21.05 -17.40 19.62
N GLN A 292 20.33 -18.45 19.23
CA GLN A 292 20.18 -19.67 20.03
C GLN A 292 19.59 -19.40 21.43
N ILE A 293 18.72 -18.39 21.53
CA ILE A 293 17.99 -18.05 22.75
C ILE A 293 16.83 -19.05 22.89
N GLY A 294 16.78 -19.76 24.01
CA GLY A 294 15.70 -20.69 24.34
C GLY A 294 14.67 -20.07 25.28
N ASP A 295 13.79 -20.91 25.81
CA ASP A 295 12.72 -20.49 26.73
C ASP A 295 13.23 -19.75 27.97
N VAL A 296 14.38 -20.17 28.52
CA VAL A 296 14.98 -19.53 29.70
C VAL A 296 15.45 -18.12 29.38
N GLY A 297 16.10 -17.92 28.23
CA GLY A 297 16.50 -16.60 27.78
C GLY A 297 15.30 -15.70 27.46
N ALA A 298 14.28 -16.24 26.80
CA ALA A 298 13.02 -15.54 26.55
C ALA A 298 12.32 -15.12 27.85
N GLN A 299 12.33 -15.97 28.89
CA GLN A 299 11.83 -15.65 30.21
C GLN A 299 12.55 -14.44 30.82
N PHE A 300 13.89 -14.40 30.80
CA PHE A 300 14.64 -13.25 31.34
C PHE A 300 14.36 -11.94 30.58
N LEU A 301 14.17 -12.02 29.26
CA LEU A 301 13.76 -10.86 28.48
C LEU A 301 12.33 -10.43 28.82
N GLY A 302 11.40 -11.39 29.01
CA GLY A 302 10.05 -11.15 29.51
C GLY A 302 10.05 -10.45 30.87
N ASP A 303 10.82 -10.93 31.84
CA ASP A 303 10.96 -10.29 33.16
C ASP A 303 11.44 -8.84 33.06
N ALA A 304 12.30 -8.53 32.09
CA ALA A 304 12.73 -7.16 31.83
C ALA A 304 11.61 -6.30 31.22
N LEU A 305 10.85 -6.85 30.27
CA LEU A 305 9.73 -6.19 29.60
C LEU A 305 8.59 -5.83 30.58
N GLN A 306 8.41 -6.53 31.68
CA GLN A 306 7.43 -6.14 32.72
C GLN A 306 7.68 -4.73 33.28
N HIS A 307 8.93 -4.28 33.26
CA HIS A 307 9.37 -3.01 33.83
C HIS A 307 9.87 -1.99 32.80
N ASN A 308 10.37 -2.45 31.67
CA ASN A 308 10.88 -1.58 30.62
C ASN A 308 9.73 -0.83 29.91
N ARG A 309 9.85 0.49 29.82
CA ARG A 309 8.86 1.38 29.19
C ARG A 309 9.42 2.14 27.98
N THR A 310 10.54 1.69 27.44
CA THR A 310 11.26 2.35 26.34
C THR A 310 11.35 1.47 25.10
N LEU A 311 11.58 0.15 25.27
CA LEU A 311 11.76 -0.78 24.17
C LEU A 311 10.45 -0.89 23.38
N ALA A 312 10.48 -0.44 22.13
CA ALA A 312 9.35 -0.42 21.21
C ALA A 312 9.37 -1.60 20.26
N THR A 313 10.56 -2.06 19.88
CA THR A 313 10.76 -3.17 18.95
C THR A 313 11.73 -4.20 19.53
N LEU A 314 11.28 -5.45 19.58
CA LEU A 314 12.10 -6.59 19.95
C LEU A 314 12.01 -7.65 18.85
N ASN A 315 13.15 -7.97 18.23
CA ASN A 315 13.24 -9.05 17.26
C ASN A 315 13.99 -10.24 17.88
N LEU A 316 13.30 -11.36 17.98
CA LEU A 316 13.77 -12.66 18.48
C LEU A 316 13.60 -13.77 17.42
N SER A 317 13.51 -13.40 16.14
CA SER A 317 13.35 -14.37 15.05
C SER A 317 14.51 -15.37 14.96
N ASP A 318 14.24 -16.55 14.42
CA ASP A 318 15.22 -17.65 14.26
C ASP A 318 16.01 -17.93 15.55
N ASN A 319 15.28 -18.21 16.63
CA ASN A 319 15.86 -18.63 17.90
C ASN A 319 15.34 -20.02 18.28
N GLN A 320 15.61 -20.46 19.51
CA GLN A 320 15.20 -21.77 20.02
C GLN A 320 14.02 -21.62 21.00
N ILE A 321 13.20 -20.58 20.83
CA ILE A 321 12.04 -20.29 21.67
C ILE A 321 10.93 -21.29 21.34
N ARG A 322 10.33 -21.87 22.37
CA ARG A 322 9.22 -22.82 22.31
C ARG A 322 8.01 -22.27 23.05
N ASP A 323 7.01 -23.12 23.28
CA ASP A 323 5.76 -22.75 23.97
C ASP A 323 6.02 -21.96 25.27
N GLY A 324 6.95 -22.43 26.11
CA GLY A 324 7.23 -21.82 27.43
C GLY A 324 7.85 -20.43 27.36
N GLY A 325 8.74 -20.18 26.39
CA GLY A 325 9.32 -18.87 26.17
C GLY A 325 8.31 -17.89 25.56
N ALA A 326 7.49 -18.33 24.61
CA ALA A 326 6.40 -17.55 24.05
C ALA A 326 5.37 -17.14 25.12
N GLN A 327 5.00 -18.07 26.00
CA GLN A 327 4.16 -17.79 27.16
C GLN A 327 4.78 -16.73 28.08
N SER A 328 6.06 -16.87 28.41
CA SER A 328 6.76 -15.93 29.31
C SER A 328 6.82 -14.51 28.73
N LEU A 329 7.06 -14.38 27.43
CA LEU A 329 7.01 -13.09 26.72
C LEU A 329 5.58 -12.53 26.70
N GLY A 330 4.58 -13.38 26.41
CA GLY A 330 3.17 -12.99 26.47
C GLY A 330 2.78 -12.43 27.83
N ASP A 331 3.07 -13.15 28.92
CA ASP A 331 2.77 -12.74 30.29
C ASP A 331 3.38 -11.38 30.63
N ALA A 332 4.59 -11.09 30.16
CA ALA A 332 5.23 -9.78 30.33
C ALA A 332 4.49 -8.65 29.61
N LEU A 333 3.90 -8.94 28.45
CA LEU A 333 3.17 -7.96 27.64
C LEU A 333 1.78 -7.63 28.16
N ARG A 334 1.23 -8.40 29.11
CA ARG A 334 -0.08 -8.10 29.73
C ARG A 334 -0.22 -6.65 30.21
N HIS A 335 0.88 -6.06 30.69
CA HIS A 335 0.92 -4.70 31.24
C HIS A 335 2.03 -3.82 30.66
N ASN A 336 2.79 -4.34 29.69
CA ASN A 336 3.74 -3.54 28.95
C ASN A 336 2.96 -2.57 28.04
N THR A 337 3.40 -1.32 28.00
CA THR A 337 2.75 -0.25 27.20
C THR A 337 3.71 0.43 26.23
N ALA A 338 4.89 -0.15 26.01
CA ALA A 338 5.95 0.44 25.22
C ALA A 338 6.25 -0.41 23.98
N LEU A 339 6.24 -1.74 24.11
CA LEU A 339 6.49 -2.65 23.01
C LEU A 339 5.30 -2.62 22.04
N THR A 340 5.61 -2.23 20.81
CA THR A 340 4.64 -2.11 19.70
C THR A 340 4.90 -3.17 18.64
N ALA A 341 6.14 -3.62 18.50
CA ALA A 341 6.55 -4.64 17.55
C ALA A 341 7.33 -5.79 18.23
N LEU A 342 6.83 -7.01 18.06
CA LEU A 342 7.48 -8.24 18.51
C LEU A 342 7.63 -9.20 17.31
N ASP A 343 8.86 -9.57 17.00
CA ASP A 343 9.15 -10.59 16.00
C ASP A 343 9.62 -11.87 16.68
N LEU A 344 8.86 -12.95 16.46
CA LEU A 344 9.10 -14.30 16.96
C LEU A 344 9.13 -15.32 15.81
N SER A 345 9.30 -14.87 14.57
CA SER A 345 9.34 -15.75 13.41
C SER A 345 10.44 -16.79 13.49
N ASP A 346 10.29 -17.89 12.75
CA ASP A 346 11.29 -18.97 12.64
C ASP A 346 11.69 -19.59 14.01
N ASN A 347 10.77 -19.58 15.00
CA ASN A 347 10.92 -20.26 16.29
C ASN A 347 10.08 -21.55 16.38
N GLN A 348 10.29 -22.35 17.43
CA GLN A 348 9.63 -23.65 17.64
C GLN A 348 8.41 -23.52 18.57
N ILE A 349 7.58 -22.50 18.36
CA ILE A 349 6.58 -22.06 19.33
C ILE A 349 5.45 -23.07 19.48
N GLY A 350 4.93 -23.63 18.39
CA GLY A 350 3.82 -24.58 18.44
C GLY A 350 2.46 -23.95 18.80
N ASP A 351 1.41 -24.78 18.78
CA ASP A 351 0.04 -24.30 19.02
C ASP A 351 -0.15 -23.72 20.44
N GLY A 352 0.44 -24.35 21.46
CA GLY A 352 0.24 -23.96 22.87
C GLY A 352 0.86 -22.61 23.21
N GLY A 353 2.04 -22.33 22.66
CA GLY A 353 2.76 -21.07 22.82
C GLY A 353 2.09 -19.93 22.08
N ALA A 354 1.66 -20.18 20.83
CA ALA A 354 0.94 -19.19 20.03
C ALA A 354 -0.40 -18.82 20.68
N GLN A 355 -1.13 -19.81 21.21
CA GLN A 355 -2.33 -19.57 22.00
C GLN A 355 -2.02 -18.76 23.27
N SER A 356 -1.01 -19.16 24.04
CA SER A 356 -0.66 -18.48 25.30
C SER A 356 -0.27 -17.03 25.08
N LEU A 357 0.53 -16.75 24.05
CA LEU A 357 0.91 -15.39 23.66
C LEU A 357 -0.34 -14.56 23.29
N GLY A 358 -1.19 -15.14 22.46
CA GLY A 358 -2.42 -14.51 22.01
C GLY A 358 -3.42 -14.20 23.14
N ASP A 359 -3.64 -15.15 24.06
CA ASP A 359 -4.55 -15.02 25.20
C ASP A 359 -4.16 -13.84 26.12
N VAL A 360 -2.87 -13.51 26.19
CA VAL A 360 -2.42 -12.35 26.95
C VAL A 360 -2.58 -11.06 26.15
N LEU A 361 -2.28 -11.11 24.85
CA LEU A 361 -2.37 -9.95 23.98
C LEU A 361 -3.81 -9.52 23.71
N GLN A 362 -4.84 -10.37 23.88
CA GLN A 362 -6.24 -9.96 23.75
C GLN A 362 -6.63 -8.73 24.59
N HIS A 363 -5.90 -8.46 25.68
CA HIS A 363 -6.14 -7.33 26.59
C HIS A 363 -5.05 -6.26 26.53
N ASN A 364 -4.02 -6.45 25.70
CA ASN A 364 -2.96 -5.47 25.52
C ASN A 364 -3.35 -4.48 24.40
N ALA A 365 -3.42 -3.19 24.74
CA ALA A 365 -3.83 -2.14 23.80
C ALA A 365 -2.65 -1.44 23.10
N THR A 366 -1.42 -1.97 23.18
CA THR A 366 -0.21 -1.29 22.68
C THR A 366 0.53 -2.04 21.60
N SER A 367 0.42 -3.36 21.53
CA SER A 367 1.11 -4.18 20.52
C SER A 367 0.38 -4.04 19.18
N THR A 368 1.04 -3.44 18.19
CA THR A 368 0.46 -3.19 16.86
C THR A 368 0.93 -4.23 15.84
N THR A 369 2.14 -4.77 16.03
CA THR A 369 2.80 -5.65 15.08
C THR A 369 3.32 -6.90 15.76
N VAL A 370 2.85 -8.07 15.35
CA VAL A 370 3.34 -9.37 15.80
C VAL A 370 3.69 -10.22 14.59
N ASN A 371 4.93 -10.71 14.54
CA ASN A 371 5.37 -11.67 13.53
C ASN A 371 5.57 -13.05 14.18
N LEU A 372 4.77 -14.00 13.74
CA LEU A 372 4.81 -15.41 14.13
C LEU A 372 4.97 -16.30 12.89
N SER A 373 5.60 -15.79 11.83
CA SER A 373 5.82 -16.58 10.62
C SER A 373 6.74 -17.78 10.89
N ASN A 374 6.44 -18.92 10.27
CA ASN A 374 7.19 -20.17 10.46
C ASN A 374 7.40 -20.57 11.94
N ALA A 375 6.39 -20.38 12.79
CA ALA A 375 6.44 -20.67 14.22
C ALA A 375 5.90 -22.07 14.60
N GLN A 376 5.68 -22.93 13.59
CA GLN A 376 5.33 -24.35 13.72
C GLN A 376 3.97 -24.64 14.38
N PHE A 377 2.96 -23.80 14.15
CA PHE A 377 1.59 -24.03 14.64
C PHE A 377 0.59 -24.25 13.49
N GLY A 378 -0.60 -24.75 13.83
CA GLY A 378 -1.66 -25.07 12.86
C GLY A 378 -3.02 -24.49 13.25
N ASP A 379 -4.08 -25.23 12.92
CA ASP A 379 -5.47 -24.76 13.07
C ASP A 379 -5.83 -24.34 14.50
N VAL A 380 -5.31 -25.03 15.52
CA VAL A 380 -5.64 -24.75 16.93
C VAL A 380 -5.22 -23.35 17.33
N ALA A 381 -3.96 -22.97 17.07
CA ALA A 381 -3.50 -21.61 17.33
C ALA A 381 -4.22 -20.58 16.45
N ALA A 382 -4.47 -20.88 15.17
CA ALA A 382 -5.18 -19.96 14.28
C ALA A 382 -6.62 -19.68 14.77
N GLN A 383 -7.31 -20.68 15.32
CA GLN A 383 -8.62 -20.51 15.97
C GLN A 383 -8.53 -19.57 17.17
N SER A 384 -7.53 -19.75 18.04
CA SER A 384 -7.29 -18.85 19.16
C SER A 384 -7.02 -17.42 18.68
N TRP A 385 -6.15 -17.23 17.69
CA TRP A 385 -5.87 -15.91 17.10
C TRP A 385 -7.10 -15.29 16.46
N GLY A 386 -7.98 -16.08 15.83
CA GLY A 386 -9.29 -15.61 15.38
C GLY A 386 -10.13 -15.04 16.53
N TYR A 387 -10.25 -15.77 17.65
CA TYR A 387 -10.96 -15.27 18.83
C TYR A 387 -10.32 -13.99 19.39
N ILE A 388 -8.99 -13.91 19.44
CA ILE A 388 -8.26 -12.74 19.96
C ILE A 388 -8.49 -11.52 19.09
N LEU A 389 -8.41 -11.67 17.76
CA LEU A 389 -8.64 -10.59 16.81
C LEU A 389 -10.05 -10.01 16.94
N GLN A 390 -11.07 -10.82 17.28
CA GLN A 390 -12.42 -10.30 17.56
C GLN A 390 -12.49 -9.38 18.79
N HIS A 391 -11.53 -9.51 19.73
CA HIS A 391 -11.55 -8.81 21.02
C HIS A 391 -10.44 -7.76 21.16
N ASN A 392 -9.45 -7.76 20.26
CA ASN A 392 -8.37 -6.78 20.20
C ASN A 392 -8.36 -6.08 18.84
N ASN A 393 -8.59 -4.77 18.85
CA ASN A 393 -8.63 -3.89 17.67
C ASN A 393 -7.37 -3.02 17.50
N THR A 394 -6.27 -3.36 18.17
CA THR A 394 -5.00 -2.59 18.14
C THR A 394 -3.97 -3.17 17.19
N PHE A 395 -4.11 -4.44 16.79
CA PHE A 395 -3.25 -5.04 15.77
C PHE A 395 -3.49 -4.38 14.41
N THR A 396 -2.41 -3.86 13.83
CA THR A 396 -2.39 -3.38 12.43
C THR A 396 -1.73 -4.38 11.51
N ASP A 397 -0.79 -5.18 12.05
CA ASP A 397 0.02 -6.12 11.28
C ASP A 397 0.21 -7.43 12.06
N LEU A 398 -0.28 -8.54 11.51
CA LEU A 398 -0.10 -9.89 12.06
C LEU A 398 0.42 -10.81 10.95
N ASP A 399 1.68 -11.24 11.06
CA ASP A 399 2.27 -12.18 10.10
C ASP A 399 2.21 -13.61 10.67
N LEU A 400 1.37 -14.45 10.05
CA LEU A 400 1.23 -15.87 10.36
C LEU A 400 1.75 -16.76 9.20
N SER A 401 2.52 -16.19 8.26
CA SER A 401 2.95 -16.90 7.06
C SER A 401 3.82 -18.13 7.37
N LYS A 402 3.89 -19.09 6.44
CA LYS A 402 4.70 -20.32 6.56
C LYS A 402 4.35 -21.22 7.78
N ASN A 403 3.18 -21.04 8.39
CA ASN A 403 2.63 -21.98 9.38
C ASN A 403 1.72 -23.02 8.73
N GLU A 404 1.35 -24.06 9.47
CA GLU A 404 0.53 -25.19 8.99
C GLU A 404 -0.98 -24.93 9.20
N ILE A 405 -1.45 -23.71 8.88
CA ILE A 405 -2.85 -23.31 9.02
C ILE A 405 -3.67 -23.93 7.88
N GLY A 406 -4.65 -24.76 8.24
CA GLY A 406 -5.61 -25.38 7.34
C GLY A 406 -6.93 -24.61 7.26
N ASP A 407 -7.92 -25.22 6.61
CA ASP A 407 -9.21 -24.59 6.31
C ASP A 407 -9.95 -24.13 7.58
N VAL A 408 -9.82 -24.87 8.69
CA VAL A 408 -10.52 -24.58 9.94
C VAL A 408 -9.93 -23.34 10.64
N GLY A 409 -8.61 -23.24 10.69
CA GLY A 409 -7.92 -22.06 11.20
C GLY A 409 -8.16 -20.84 10.34
N ALA A 410 -8.08 -21.00 9.01
CA ALA A 410 -8.39 -19.95 8.04
C ALA A 410 -9.83 -19.43 8.18
N GLN A 411 -10.81 -20.32 8.37
CA GLN A 411 -12.20 -19.94 8.63
C GLN A 411 -12.32 -19.06 9.88
N SER A 412 -11.67 -19.44 10.98
CA SER A 412 -11.75 -18.68 12.24
C SER A 412 -11.09 -17.30 12.15
N LEU A 413 -9.98 -17.19 11.43
CA LEU A 413 -9.37 -15.90 11.11
C LEU A 413 -10.29 -15.06 10.20
N GLY A 414 -10.93 -15.66 9.20
CA GLY A 414 -11.91 -15.00 8.34
C GLY A 414 -13.11 -14.46 9.12
N ASP A 415 -13.67 -15.26 10.03
CA ASP A 415 -14.77 -14.85 10.92
C ASP A 415 -14.36 -13.67 11.81
N ALA A 416 -13.11 -13.65 12.29
CA ALA A 416 -12.57 -12.55 13.08
C ALA A 416 -12.43 -11.25 12.29
N LEU A 417 -11.95 -11.33 11.05
CA LEU A 417 -11.87 -10.18 10.15
C LEU A 417 -13.25 -9.63 9.82
N GLN A 418 -14.26 -10.50 9.68
CA GLN A 418 -15.64 -10.07 9.50
C GLN A 418 -16.19 -9.34 10.73
N TYR A 419 -15.85 -9.79 11.93
CA TYR A 419 -16.27 -9.13 13.18
C TYR A 419 -15.62 -7.75 13.34
N ASN A 420 -14.37 -7.59 12.91
CA ASN A 420 -13.66 -6.30 12.89
C ASN A 420 -14.07 -5.38 11.74
N ALA A 421 -15.02 -5.79 10.88
CA ALA A 421 -15.55 -4.92 9.83
C ALA A 421 -16.37 -3.77 10.44
N ILE A 422 -16.00 -2.54 10.09
CA ILE A 422 -16.72 -1.34 10.53
C ILE A 422 -18.09 -1.30 9.86
N THR A 423 -19.16 -1.42 10.64
CA THR A 423 -20.53 -1.33 10.13
C THR A 423 -21.10 0.08 10.30
N TYR A 424 -21.72 0.59 9.25
CA TYR A 424 -22.44 1.86 9.29
C TYR A 424 -23.94 1.61 9.34
N GLN A 425 -24.57 2.06 10.43
CA GLN A 425 -26.01 1.99 10.57
C GLN A 425 -26.68 2.99 9.61
N VAL A 426 -27.67 2.52 8.85
CA VAL A 426 -28.53 3.33 7.99
C VAL A 426 -30.01 3.21 8.40
N GLY A 427 -30.94 3.80 7.66
CA GLY A 427 -32.37 3.63 7.92
C GLY A 427 -32.87 2.20 7.70
N GLN A 428 -34.08 1.91 8.17
CA GLN A 428 -34.68 0.57 8.08
C GLN A 428 -34.95 0.15 6.63
N SER A 429 -34.66 -1.12 6.32
CA SER A 429 -34.78 -1.74 5.00
C SER A 429 -34.12 -0.89 3.89
N PRO A 430 -32.80 -0.67 3.91
CA PRO A 430 -32.10 -0.02 2.81
C PRO A 430 -32.29 -0.84 1.53
N TYR A 431 -32.59 -0.16 0.41
CA TYR A 431 -32.98 -0.82 -0.84
C TYR A 431 -32.08 -0.46 -2.03
N PHE A 432 -31.62 0.79 -2.09
CA PHE A 432 -30.77 1.27 -3.18
C PHE A 432 -29.70 2.22 -2.66
N VAL A 433 -28.58 2.28 -3.36
CA VAL A 433 -27.44 3.14 -3.03
C VAL A 433 -26.97 3.89 -4.26
N ALA A 434 -26.59 5.15 -4.06
CA ALA A 434 -25.91 5.97 -5.05
C ALA A 434 -24.65 6.58 -4.44
N VAL A 435 -23.67 6.86 -5.30
CA VAL A 435 -22.39 7.46 -4.93
C VAL A 435 -22.22 8.81 -5.62
N GLY A 436 -21.58 9.75 -4.94
CA GLY A 436 -21.23 11.06 -5.51
C GLY A 436 -20.52 11.92 -4.47
N ASP A 437 -19.73 12.90 -4.92
CA ASP A 437 -19.12 13.87 -4.02
C ASP A 437 -20.17 14.89 -3.57
N MET A 438 -20.64 14.76 -2.33
CA MET A 438 -21.74 15.55 -1.76
C MET A 438 -21.23 16.69 -0.89
N ASN A 439 -19.95 16.72 -0.50
CA ASN A 439 -19.37 17.80 0.30
C ASN A 439 -18.26 18.60 -0.41
N ARG A 440 -17.97 18.26 -1.68
CA ARG A 440 -16.96 18.88 -2.55
C ARG A 440 -15.53 18.70 -2.03
N ASP A 441 -15.25 17.59 -1.36
CA ASP A 441 -13.90 17.25 -0.89
C ASP A 441 -13.13 16.33 -1.85
N ASN A 442 -13.69 16.06 -3.04
CA ASN A 442 -13.22 15.12 -4.05
C ASN A 442 -13.17 13.66 -3.59
N LYS A 443 -13.91 13.30 -2.54
CA LYS A 443 -14.11 11.92 -2.13
C LYS A 443 -15.57 11.55 -2.40
N LEU A 444 -15.78 10.35 -2.94
CA LEU A 444 -17.13 9.88 -3.18
C LEU A 444 -17.79 9.53 -1.85
N ASP A 445 -18.95 10.13 -1.62
CA ASP A 445 -19.84 9.89 -0.49
C ASP A 445 -20.96 8.91 -0.88
N ILE A 446 -21.74 8.47 0.10
CA ILE A 446 -22.81 7.49 -0.09
C ILE A 446 -24.18 8.09 0.27
N ALA A 447 -25.16 7.89 -0.61
CA ALA A 447 -26.58 8.12 -0.34
C ALA A 447 -27.36 6.80 -0.42
N VAL A 448 -28.12 6.48 0.62
CA VAL A 448 -28.89 5.23 0.72
C VAL A 448 -30.38 5.52 0.81
N ALA A 449 -31.17 4.91 -0.08
CA ALA A 449 -32.62 4.92 -0.01
C ALA A 449 -33.13 3.86 0.98
N ASN A 450 -33.80 4.30 2.04
CA ASN A 450 -34.33 3.43 3.09
C ASN A 450 -35.82 3.18 2.87
N TYR A 451 -36.14 2.11 2.15
CA TYR A 451 -37.49 1.70 1.77
C TYR A 451 -38.43 1.62 2.97
N GLY A 452 -37.97 1.04 4.08
CA GLY A 452 -38.80 0.79 5.27
C GLY A 452 -38.95 2.02 6.18
N ALA A 453 -37.93 2.89 6.21
CA ALA A 453 -37.93 4.08 7.05
C ALA A 453 -38.52 5.33 6.37
N ASN A 454 -38.72 5.33 5.05
CA ASN A 454 -39.11 6.52 4.28
C ASN A 454 -38.08 7.66 4.42
N THR A 455 -36.79 7.32 4.40
CA THR A 455 -35.69 8.28 4.57
C THR A 455 -34.56 8.03 3.57
N ILE A 456 -33.69 9.01 3.41
CA ILE A 456 -32.36 8.88 2.81
C ILE A 456 -31.30 8.97 3.91
N SER A 457 -30.30 8.08 3.89
CA SER A 457 -29.11 8.19 4.73
C SER A 457 -27.94 8.71 3.89
N VAL A 458 -27.26 9.75 4.36
CA VAL A 458 -26.04 10.29 3.72
C VAL A 458 -24.85 10.02 4.62
N LEU A 459 -23.80 9.40 4.07
CA LEU A 459 -22.56 9.07 4.77
C LEU A 459 -21.39 9.74 4.04
N LEU A 460 -20.74 10.67 4.72
CA LEU A 460 -19.61 11.41 4.16
C LEU A 460 -18.30 10.67 4.37
N ASN A 461 -17.48 10.56 3.33
CA ASN A 461 -16.24 9.82 3.31
C ASN A 461 -15.11 10.62 3.97
N GLN A 462 -14.38 10.00 4.89
CA GLN A 462 -13.27 10.66 5.58
C GLN A 462 -11.94 10.56 4.81
N GLY A 463 -11.82 9.61 3.86
CA GLY A 463 -10.62 9.42 3.03
C GLY A 463 -9.57 8.48 3.61
N ASN A 464 -9.84 7.89 4.77
CA ASN A 464 -9.03 6.88 5.46
C ASN A 464 -9.70 5.49 5.44
N GLY A 465 -10.65 5.28 4.53
CA GLY A 465 -11.46 4.06 4.47
C GLY A 465 -12.67 4.03 5.41
N THR A 466 -12.95 5.11 6.16
CA THR A 466 -14.13 5.23 7.03
C THR A 466 -15.09 6.33 6.57
N PHE A 467 -16.36 6.20 6.95
CA PHE A 467 -17.40 7.21 6.79
C PHE A 467 -17.77 7.86 8.13
N LEU A 468 -18.27 9.09 8.08
CA LEU A 468 -18.98 9.68 9.21
C LEU A 468 -20.31 8.94 9.44
N THR A 469 -20.82 9.05 10.67
CA THR A 469 -22.18 8.59 11.00
C THR A 469 -23.18 9.20 10.04
N GLN A 470 -24.16 8.40 9.62
CA GLN A 470 -25.21 8.86 8.71
C GLN A 470 -25.88 10.15 9.19
N VAL A 471 -26.19 11.03 8.24
CA VAL A 471 -27.19 12.08 8.41
C VAL A 471 -28.44 11.65 7.67
N THR A 472 -29.58 11.71 8.35
CA THR A 472 -30.85 11.19 7.83
C THR A 472 -31.74 12.32 7.34
N TYR A 473 -32.27 12.17 6.13
CA TYR A 473 -33.23 13.10 5.52
C TYR A 473 -34.57 12.40 5.26
N SER A 474 -35.67 13.13 5.43
CA SER A 474 -37.01 12.59 5.16
C SER A 474 -37.24 12.44 3.65
N ALA A 475 -37.74 11.29 3.25
CA ALA A 475 -38.18 11.00 1.89
C ALA A 475 -39.71 10.78 1.86
N GLY A 476 -40.26 10.51 0.68
CA GLY A 476 -41.65 10.10 0.54
C GLY A 476 -41.85 8.64 0.98
N SER A 477 -43.10 8.18 0.94
CA SER A 477 -43.43 6.79 1.26
C SER A 477 -42.74 5.84 0.29
N THR A 478 -41.94 4.94 0.87
CA THR A 478 -41.17 3.91 0.17
C THR A 478 -40.11 4.51 -0.75
N ALA A 479 -39.05 5.05 -0.15
CA ALA A 479 -37.85 5.48 -0.87
C ALA A 479 -37.18 4.28 -1.54
N TYR A 480 -37.37 4.13 -2.85
CA TYR A 480 -37.06 2.89 -3.56
C TYR A 480 -35.72 2.96 -4.29
N ALA A 481 -35.50 4.03 -5.06
CA ALA A 481 -34.26 4.27 -5.80
C ALA A 481 -33.75 5.68 -5.55
N VAL A 482 -32.44 5.88 -5.68
CA VAL A 482 -31.78 7.17 -5.51
C VAL A 482 -30.75 7.39 -6.60
N ALA A 483 -30.61 8.62 -7.06
CA ALA A 483 -29.56 9.09 -7.96
C ALA A 483 -28.93 10.37 -7.38
N VAL A 484 -27.65 10.58 -7.70
CA VAL A 484 -26.86 11.73 -7.24
C VAL A 484 -26.32 12.48 -8.46
N ALA A 485 -26.66 13.75 -8.58
CA ALA A 485 -26.17 14.65 -9.63
C ALA A 485 -26.47 16.11 -9.26
N ASP A 486 -25.77 17.06 -9.86
CA ASP A 486 -26.11 18.49 -9.72
C ASP A 486 -27.40 18.80 -10.49
N ALA A 487 -28.53 18.76 -9.79
CA ALA A 487 -29.86 18.88 -10.39
C ALA A 487 -30.28 20.34 -10.61
N ASN A 488 -29.53 21.30 -10.07
CA ASN A 488 -29.87 22.72 -10.13
C ASN A 488 -28.80 23.61 -10.80
N ASN A 489 -27.68 23.00 -11.25
CA ASN A 489 -26.50 23.63 -11.84
C ASN A 489 -25.76 24.60 -10.89
N ASP A 490 -25.65 24.29 -9.59
CA ASP A 490 -24.88 25.06 -8.61
C ASP A 490 -23.51 24.45 -8.25
N ASN A 491 -23.13 23.40 -8.95
CA ASN A 491 -21.96 22.52 -8.75
C ASN A 491 -21.97 21.71 -7.45
N ALA A 492 -23.10 21.59 -6.75
CA ALA A 492 -23.25 20.65 -5.62
C ALA A 492 -24.07 19.45 -6.08
N SER A 493 -23.59 18.25 -5.79
CA SER A 493 -24.35 17.04 -6.09
C SER A 493 -25.61 17.00 -5.22
N ASP A 494 -26.77 17.06 -5.86
CA ASP A 494 -28.08 16.91 -5.26
C ASP A 494 -28.52 15.44 -5.23
N ILE A 495 -29.55 15.13 -4.45
CA ILE A 495 -30.12 13.78 -4.35
C ILE A 495 -31.52 13.77 -4.97
N VAL A 496 -31.78 12.85 -5.90
CA VAL A 496 -33.11 12.58 -6.44
C VAL A 496 -33.56 11.19 -5.99
N VAL A 497 -34.72 11.10 -5.34
CA VAL A 497 -35.30 9.86 -4.82
C VAL A 497 -36.62 9.52 -5.49
N ALA A 498 -36.79 8.26 -5.88
CA ALA A 498 -38.06 7.70 -6.31
C ALA A 498 -38.87 7.21 -5.10
N ASN A 499 -40.02 7.83 -4.83
CA ASN A 499 -40.89 7.48 -3.72
C ASN A 499 -42.06 6.62 -4.21
N ALA A 500 -41.88 5.30 -4.20
CA ALA A 500 -42.73 4.35 -4.91
C ALA A 500 -44.22 4.44 -4.50
N LEU A 501 -44.53 4.50 -3.21
CA LEU A 501 -45.93 4.56 -2.75
C LEU A 501 -46.50 5.98 -2.74
N SER A 502 -45.65 7.02 -2.80
CA SER A 502 -46.10 8.41 -2.96
C SER A 502 -46.35 8.81 -4.41
N ASN A 503 -45.97 7.98 -5.40
CA ASN A 503 -46.09 8.27 -6.83
C ASN A 503 -45.48 9.64 -7.19
N ASN A 504 -44.30 9.92 -6.64
CA ASN A 504 -43.55 11.14 -6.92
C ASN A 504 -42.03 10.86 -6.87
N VAL A 505 -41.26 11.79 -7.41
CA VAL A 505 -39.84 11.91 -7.11
C VAL A 505 -39.60 13.09 -6.16
N GLY A 506 -38.69 12.91 -5.21
CA GLY A 506 -38.21 13.97 -4.34
C GLY A 506 -36.83 14.45 -4.78
N VAL A 507 -36.63 15.77 -4.84
CA VAL A 507 -35.32 16.38 -5.10
C VAL A 507 -34.85 17.08 -3.82
N LEU A 508 -33.77 16.59 -3.23
CA LEU A 508 -33.12 17.17 -2.06
C LEU A 508 -31.91 17.97 -2.57
N LEU A 509 -32.02 19.30 -2.47
CA LEU A 509 -30.95 20.19 -2.90
C LEU A 509 -29.86 20.28 -1.82
N ASN A 510 -28.62 20.17 -2.26
CA ASN A 510 -27.44 20.25 -1.42
C ASN A 510 -27.07 21.70 -1.13
N GLN A 511 -26.53 21.95 0.06
CA GLN A 511 -26.02 23.25 0.48
C GLN A 511 -24.52 23.42 0.18
N GLY A 512 -23.88 22.41 -0.40
CA GLY A 512 -22.48 22.41 -0.84
C GLY A 512 -21.47 21.92 0.20
N ASN A 513 -21.95 21.40 1.33
CA ASN A 513 -21.15 20.91 2.47
C ASN A 513 -21.61 19.52 2.95
N GLY A 514 -22.39 18.80 2.12
CA GLY A 514 -22.97 17.51 2.47
C GLY A 514 -24.29 17.59 3.27
N THR A 515 -24.86 18.79 3.47
CA THR A 515 -26.18 18.95 4.08
C THR A 515 -27.26 19.35 3.07
N PHE A 516 -28.46 18.78 3.22
CA PHE A 516 -29.54 18.92 2.25
C PHE A 516 -30.77 19.64 2.80
N PHE A 517 -31.46 20.38 1.92
CA PHE A 517 -32.80 20.90 2.19
C PHE A 517 -33.84 19.77 2.19
N ASN A 518 -35.03 20.07 2.73
CA ASN A 518 -36.18 19.18 2.58
C ASN A 518 -36.50 18.94 1.11
N GLN A 519 -36.93 17.72 0.78
CA GLN A 519 -37.26 17.36 -0.59
C GLN A 519 -38.35 18.28 -1.16
N THR A 520 -38.14 18.70 -2.41
CA THR A 520 -39.22 19.23 -3.26
C THR A 520 -39.75 18.08 -4.10
N THR A 521 -41.05 17.84 -4.10
CA THR A 521 -41.64 16.68 -4.76
C THR A 521 -42.27 17.03 -6.10
N TYR A 522 -42.06 16.16 -7.07
CA TYR A 522 -42.64 16.26 -8.41
C TYR A 522 -43.43 14.99 -8.71
N LYS A 523 -44.69 15.16 -9.11
CA LYS A 523 -45.58 14.04 -9.40
C LYS A 523 -45.04 13.23 -10.57
N VAL A 524 -44.98 11.91 -10.38
CA VAL A 524 -44.73 10.94 -11.46
C VAL A 524 -45.91 9.96 -11.59
N ASP A 525 -45.86 9.04 -12.55
CA ASP A 525 -46.83 7.94 -12.67
C ASP A 525 -46.66 6.88 -11.56
N SER A 526 -47.54 5.86 -11.56
CA SER A 526 -47.69 5.01 -10.38
C SER A 526 -46.48 4.08 -10.15
N THR A 527 -45.98 4.08 -8.91
CA THR A 527 -44.91 3.21 -8.41
C THR A 527 -43.58 3.41 -9.14
N PRO A 528 -42.93 4.58 -8.97
CA PRO A 528 -41.58 4.79 -9.49
C PRO A 528 -40.57 3.87 -8.78
N VAL A 529 -39.77 3.13 -9.56
CA VAL A 529 -38.83 2.11 -9.06
C VAL A 529 -37.40 2.29 -9.55
N SER A 530 -37.17 3.13 -10.55
CA SER A 530 -35.83 3.46 -11.05
C SER A 530 -35.81 4.92 -11.48
N VAL A 531 -34.70 5.60 -11.19
CA VAL A 531 -34.49 7.01 -11.51
C VAL A 531 -33.09 7.19 -12.11
N GLN A 532 -33.01 7.96 -13.20
CA GLN A 532 -31.76 8.42 -13.79
C GLN A 532 -31.80 9.94 -13.98
N ILE A 533 -30.63 10.55 -14.04
CA ILE A 533 -30.45 11.98 -14.22
C ILE A 533 -29.55 12.21 -15.45
N GLY A 534 -30.00 13.01 -16.41
CA GLY A 534 -29.24 13.31 -17.62
C GLY A 534 -29.92 14.38 -18.48
N ASP A 535 -29.13 15.15 -19.22
CA ASP A 535 -29.65 16.19 -20.12
C ASP A 535 -30.21 15.55 -21.41
N VAL A 536 -31.53 15.42 -21.51
CA VAL A 536 -32.19 14.77 -22.66
C VAL A 536 -32.64 15.79 -23.70
N ASN A 537 -32.40 17.07 -23.49
CA ASN A 537 -32.82 18.13 -24.40
C ASN A 537 -31.65 19.03 -24.88
N ASN A 538 -30.44 18.73 -24.44
CA ASN A 538 -29.18 19.40 -24.76
C ASN A 538 -29.17 20.89 -24.39
N ASP A 539 -29.85 21.29 -23.30
CA ASP A 539 -29.79 22.66 -22.75
C ASP A 539 -28.76 22.87 -21.64
N ASN A 540 -27.91 21.86 -21.39
CA ASN A 540 -26.93 21.76 -20.31
C ASN A 540 -27.55 21.77 -18.91
N LYS A 541 -28.81 21.37 -18.75
CA LYS A 541 -29.41 21.11 -17.44
C LYS A 541 -29.85 19.67 -17.41
N VAL A 542 -29.49 18.98 -16.34
CA VAL A 542 -29.86 17.58 -16.20
C VAL A 542 -31.36 17.44 -15.91
N ASP A 543 -32.00 16.52 -16.62
CA ASP A 543 -33.41 16.18 -16.50
C ASP A 543 -33.61 14.92 -15.64
N ILE A 544 -34.82 14.67 -15.15
CA ILE A 544 -35.15 13.47 -14.36
C ILE A 544 -35.94 12.49 -15.20
N ILE A 545 -35.49 11.23 -15.24
CA ILE A 545 -36.12 10.13 -15.98
C ILE A 545 -36.49 9.01 -15.00
N VAL A 546 -37.73 8.55 -15.03
CA VAL A 546 -38.27 7.64 -14.00
C VAL A 546 -39.09 6.51 -14.59
N ALA A 547 -38.78 5.26 -14.26
CA ALA A 547 -39.57 4.09 -14.64
C ALA A 547 -40.66 3.79 -13.60
N ASN A 548 -41.90 3.62 -14.06
CA ASN A 548 -43.10 3.54 -13.22
C ASN A 548 -43.75 2.16 -13.34
N LEU A 549 -43.40 1.27 -12.41
CA LEU A 549 -43.66 -0.17 -12.46
C LEU A 549 -45.13 -0.52 -12.74
N ASN A 550 -46.06 0.10 -12.02
CA ASN A 550 -47.48 -0.27 -12.12
C ASN A 550 -48.20 0.36 -13.32
N SER A 551 -47.65 1.43 -13.89
CA SER A 551 -48.26 2.14 -15.03
C SER A 551 -47.72 1.70 -16.39
N GLY A 552 -46.56 1.03 -16.44
CA GLY A 552 -45.93 0.67 -17.71
C GLY A 552 -45.45 1.90 -18.50
N THR A 553 -44.98 2.94 -17.80
CA THR A 553 -44.49 4.18 -18.41
C THR A 553 -43.12 4.58 -17.89
N VAL A 554 -42.41 5.37 -18.69
CA VAL A 554 -41.31 6.23 -18.24
C VAL A 554 -41.81 7.67 -18.18
N SER A 555 -41.59 8.35 -17.06
CA SER A 555 -41.87 9.77 -16.86
C SER A 555 -40.60 10.57 -17.07
N VAL A 556 -40.64 11.60 -17.92
CA VAL A 556 -39.52 12.54 -18.17
C VAL A 556 -39.91 13.91 -17.67
N LEU A 557 -39.10 14.49 -16.79
CA LEU A 557 -39.31 15.80 -16.20
C LEU A 557 -38.15 16.71 -16.61
N LEU A 558 -38.44 17.66 -17.51
CA LEU A 558 -37.43 18.57 -18.03
C LEU A 558 -37.10 19.67 -17.02
N ASN A 559 -35.82 19.92 -16.82
CA ASN A 559 -35.30 20.96 -15.95
C ASN A 559 -35.27 22.29 -16.70
N ILE A 560 -35.98 23.29 -16.21
CA ILE A 560 -35.94 24.63 -16.81
C ILE A 560 -34.94 25.55 -16.11
N GLY A 561 -34.25 25.05 -15.10
CA GLY A 561 -33.36 25.80 -14.23
C GLY A 561 -34.09 26.43 -13.05
N ASN A 562 -33.35 27.16 -12.22
CA ASN A 562 -33.87 27.79 -11.01
C ASN A 562 -34.60 26.80 -10.08
N ARG A 563 -34.10 25.56 -9.99
CA ARG A 563 -34.63 24.50 -9.11
C ARG A 563 -36.03 23.99 -9.48
N ILE A 564 -36.49 24.25 -10.72
CA ILE A 564 -37.83 23.88 -11.18
C ILE A 564 -37.76 22.85 -12.31
N PHE A 565 -38.49 21.75 -12.14
CA PHE A 565 -38.77 20.79 -13.20
C PHE A 565 -40.20 20.99 -13.74
N LEU A 566 -40.36 20.83 -15.05
CA LEU A 566 -41.67 20.84 -15.70
C LEU A 566 -42.50 19.62 -15.30
N SER A 567 -43.80 19.68 -15.58
CA SER A 567 -44.69 18.54 -15.42
C SER A 567 -44.21 17.36 -16.26
N GLN A 568 -44.36 16.15 -15.73
CA GLN A 568 -43.96 14.92 -16.41
C GLN A 568 -44.55 14.80 -17.82
N THR A 569 -43.74 14.32 -18.76
CA THR A 569 -44.20 13.76 -20.03
C THR A 569 -43.98 12.25 -19.98
N ASN A 570 -45.03 11.48 -20.27
CA ASN A 570 -45.01 10.03 -20.10
C ASN A 570 -44.92 9.31 -21.43
N TYR A 571 -44.04 8.31 -21.48
CA TYR A 571 -43.85 7.45 -22.63
C TYR A 571 -44.20 6.02 -22.24
N SER A 572 -45.08 5.39 -23.01
CA SER A 572 -45.45 3.99 -22.78
C SER A 572 -44.29 3.06 -23.10
N VAL A 573 -44.01 2.14 -22.19
CA VAL A 573 -43.01 1.07 -22.31
C VAL A 573 -43.70 -0.30 -22.18
N GLY A 574 -42.95 -1.37 -21.91
CA GLY A 574 -43.53 -2.67 -21.59
C GLY A 574 -44.22 -2.69 -20.21
N THR A 575 -44.81 -3.84 -19.87
CA THR A 575 -45.47 -4.01 -18.56
C THR A 575 -44.45 -4.27 -17.45
N SER A 576 -44.69 -3.69 -16.27
CA SER A 576 -43.82 -3.78 -15.08
C SER A 576 -42.35 -3.43 -15.37
N PRO A 577 -42.04 -2.20 -15.80
CA PRO A 577 -40.66 -1.74 -15.92
C PRO A 577 -39.96 -1.75 -14.55
N GLN A 578 -38.77 -2.35 -14.47
CA GLN A 578 -38.00 -2.51 -13.22
C GLN A 578 -36.77 -1.60 -13.16
N SER A 579 -36.10 -1.44 -14.29
CA SER A 579 -34.82 -0.73 -14.37
C SER A 579 -34.77 0.06 -15.66
N LEU A 580 -34.15 1.23 -15.60
CA LEU A 580 -33.87 2.06 -16.77
C LEU A 580 -32.40 2.48 -16.80
N ALA A 581 -31.86 2.56 -18.01
CA ALA A 581 -30.55 3.10 -18.33
C ALA A 581 -30.70 4.20 -19.38
N ILE A 582 -29.76 5.14 -19.38
CA ILE A 582 -29.72 6.25 -20.34
C ILE A 582 -28.35 6.29 -21.03
N GLY A 583 -28.32 6.59 -22.33
CA GLY A 583 -27.10 6.59 -23.13
C GLY A 583 -27.41 6.80 -24.61
N ASP A 584 -26.43 7.24 -25.39
CA ASP A 584 -26.57 7.44 -26.84
C ASP A 584 -26.45 6.09 -27.57
N VAL A 585 -27.58 5.46 -27.91
CA VAL A 585 -27.57 4.10 -28.49
C VAL A 585 -27.57 4.09 -30.01
N ASN A 586 -27.65 5.26 -30.63
CA ASN A 586 -27.67 5.42 -32.09
C ASN A 586 -26.53 6.31 -32.62
N ASN A 587 -25.58 6.67 -31.74
CA ASN A 587 -24.42 7.52 -32.03
C ASN A 587 -24.80 8.89 -32.63
N ASP A 588 -25.94 9.46 -32.23
CA ASP A 588 -26.40 10.78 -32.70
C ASP A 588 -26.11 11.93 -31.71
N ASN A 589 -25.38 11.64 -30.63
CA ASN A 589 -25.02 12.49 -29.50
C ASN A 589 -26.24 12.99 -28.71
N LYS A 590 -27.30 12.20 -28.62
CA LYS A 590 -28.44 12.47 -27.74
C LYS A 590 -28.66 11.30 -26.83
N ILE A 591 -28.98 11.61 -25.57
CA ILE A 591 -29.25 10.59 -24.58
C ILE A 591 -30.59 9.90 -24.89
N ASP A 592 -30.54 8.61 -25.20
CA ASP A 592 -31.71 7.74 -25.37
C ASP A 592 -32.07 7.04 -24.05
N ILE A 593 -33.23 6.38 -24.01
CA ILE A 593 -33.70 5.64 -22.83
C ILE A 593 -33.87 4.15 -23.17
N VAL A 594 -33.33 3.28 -22.33
CA VAL A 594 -33.50 1.83 -22.40
C VAL A 594 -34.14 1.32 -21.11
N VAL A 595 -35.16 0.45 -21.21
CA VAL A 595 -35.96 -0.01 -20.06
C VAL A 595 -36.13 -1.52 -20.08
N ALA A 596 -35.83 -2.19 -18.97
CA ALA A 596 -36.15 -3.61 -18.74
C ALA A 596 -37.57 -3.77 -18.19
N ASN A 597 -38.41 -4.54 -18.88
CA ASN A 597 -39.82 -4.73 -18.57
C ASN A 597 -40.10 -6.17 -18.09
N SER A 598 -40.08 -6.38 -16.77
CA SER A 598 -40.17 -7.73 -16.20
C SER A 598 -41.50 -8.42 -16.48
N GLY A 599 -42.59 -7.65 -16.62
CA GLY A 599 -43.93 -8.18 -16.82
C GLY A 599 -44.22 -8.63 -18.25
N SER A 600 -43.44 -8.14 -19.23
CA SER A 600 -43.60 -8.47 -20.65
C SER A 600 -42.44 -9.27 -21.23
N ASN A 601 -41.36 -9.49 -20.46
CA ASN A 601 -40.11 -10.13 -20.92
C ASN A 601 -39.52 -9.42 -22.14
N THR A 602 -39.40 -8.09 -22.03
CA THR A 602 -38.87 -7.25 -23.10
C THR A 602 -37.96 -6.16 -22.58
N VAL A 603 -37.15 -5.61 -23.48
CA VAL A 603 -36.54 -4.29 -23.34
C VAL A 603 -37.22 -3.31 -24.29
N SER A 604 -37.50 -2.10 -23.79
CA SER A 604 -37.96 -0.95 -24.58
C SER A 604 -36.81 0.01 -24.83
N VAL A 605 -36.62 0.44 -26.09
CA VAL A 605 -35.65 1.47 -26.50
C VAL A 605 -36.42 2.68 -27.02
N LEU A 606 -36.20 3.84 -26.41
CA LEU A 606 -36.84 5.10 -26.77
C LEU A 606 -35.76 6.05 -27.31
N ILE A 607 -35.82 6.29 -28.62
CA ILE A 607 -34.86 7.16 -29.30
C ILE A 607 -35.25 8.63 -29.11
N ASN A 608 -34.30 9.45 -28.71
CA ASN A 608 -34.46 10.85 -28.41
C ASN A 608 -34.44 11.72 -29.68
N ARG A 609 -35.36 12.68 -29.77
CA ARG A 609 -35.38 13.67 -30.86
C ARG A 609 -34.41 14.84 -30.62
N GLY A 610 -33.89 15.00 -29.40
CA GLY A 610 -32.93 16.04 -29.01
C GLY A 610 -33.57 17.31 -28.49
N ASN A 611 -34.85 17.27 -28.14
CA ASN A 611 -35.59 18.38 -27.56
C ASN A 611 -36.36 17.95 -26.29
N GLY A 612 -35.92 16.87 -25.63
CA GLY A 612 -36.60 16.27 -24.49
C GLY A 612 -37.83 15.43 -24.86
N THR A 613 -38.06 15.18 -26.17
CA THR A 613 -39.12 14.28 -26.63
C THR A 613 -38.59 13.03 -27.31
N PHE A 614 -39.29 11.90 -27.10
CA PHE A 614 -38.84 10.58 -27.54
C PHE A 614 -39.77 10.00 -28.63
N LEU A 615 -39.21 9.14 -29.48
CA LEU A 615 -39.98 8.29 -30.39
C LEU A 615 -40.77 7.23 -29.60
N SER A 616 -41.74 6.62 -30.27
CA SER A 616 -42.39 5.42 -29.73
C SER A 616 -41.36 4.33 -29.49
N GLN A 617 -41.52 3.58 -28.40
CA GLN A 617 -40.61 2.48 -28.06
C GLN A 617 -40.39 1.51 -29.23
N ILE A 618 -39.15 1.07 -29.37
CA ILE A 618 -38.78 -0.13 -30.12
C ILE A 618 -38.63 -1.24 -29.09
N THR A 619 -39.30 -2.37 -29.30
CA THR A 619 -39.34 -3.46 -28.33
C THR A 619 -38.49 -4.63 -28.80
N TYR A 620 -37.65 -5.13 -27.91
CA TYR A 620 -36.84 -6.32 -28.10
C TYR A 620 -37.24 -7.38 -27.08
N SER A 621 -37.48 -8.61 -27.55
CA SER A 621 -37.73 -9.73 -26.65
C SER A 621 -36.47 -10.08 -25.87
N THR A 622 -36.65 -10.37 -24.58
CA THR A 622 -35.61 -10.94 -23.73
C THR A 622 -36.00 -12.32 -23.23
N ASP A 623 -35.13 -12.92 -22.42
CA ASP A 623 -35.55 -14.06 -21.60
C ASP A 623 -36.48 -13.61 -20.44
N TYR A 624 -36.81 -14.54 -19.53
CA TYR A 624 -37.83 -14.34 -18.51
C TYR A 624 -37.41 -13.36 -17.39
N THR A 625 -38.34 -12.44 -17.08
CA THR A 625 -38.30 -11.42 -16.03
C THR A 625 -37.01 -10.58 -16.01
N PRO A 626 -36.75 -9.78 -17.06
CA PRO A 626 -35.64 -8.82 -17.09
C PRO A 626 -35.80 -7.83 -15.94
N TYR A 627 -34.79 -7.74 -15.08
CA TYR A 627 -34.86 -7.00 -13.82
C TYR A 627 -33.95 -5.77 -13.81
N SER A 628 -32.76 -5.88 -14.37
CA SER A 628 -31.78 -4.80 -14.47
C SER A 628 -31.32 -4.64 -15.92
N VAL A 629 -31.11 -3.40 -16.35
CA VAL A 629 -30.56 -3.08 -17.67
C VAL A 629 -29.45 -2.06 -17.55
N VAL A 630 -28.39 -2.22 -18.33
CA VAL A 630 -27.30 -1.26 -18.49
C VAL A 630 -26.92 -1.15 -19.96
N ILE A 631 -26.24 -0.05 -20.30
CA ILE A 631 -25.77 0.27 -21.65
C ILE A 631 -24.24 0.29 -21.60
N GLY A 632 -23.58 -0.33 -22.57
CA GLY A 632 -22.13 -0.28 -22.70
C GLY A 632 -21.65 -0.99 -23.96
N ASP A 633 -20.50 -0.57 -24.51
CA ASP A 633 -19.85 -1.26 -25.63
C ASP A 633 -19.18 -2.55 -25.12
N MET A 634 -19.78 -3.69 -25.44
CA MET A 634 -19.36 -5.01 -24.98
C MET A 634 -18.42 -5.71 -25.95
N ASN A 635 -18.40 -5.28 -27.22
CA ASN A 635 -17.64 -5.96 -28.28
C ASN A 635 -16.47 -5.12 -28.82
N GLY A 636 -16.32 -3.88 -28.36
CA GLY A 636 -15.28 -2.95 -28.76
C GLY A 636 -15.50 -2.35 -30.15
N ASP A 637 -16.73 -2.36 -30.66
CA ASP A 637 -17.07 -1.82 -31.98
C ASP A 637 -17.47 -0.34 -31.97
N ASN A 638 -17.40 0.31 -30.79
CA ASN A 638 -17.82 1.68 -30.49
C ASN A 638 -19.33 1.93 -30.63
N ASN A 639 -20.16 0.90 -30.77
CA ASN A 639 -21.60 1.03 -30.62
C ASN A 639 -22.03 0.61 -29.22
N GLN A 640 -23.01 1.31 -28.67
CA GLN A 640 -23.55 0.93 -27.37
C GLN A 640 -24.38 -0.35 -27.50
N ASP A 641 -24.09 -1.33 -26.65
CA ASP A 641 -24.89 -2.55 -26.51
C ASP A 641 -25.82 -2.45 -25.29
N ILE A 642 -26.85 -3.29 -25.26
CA ILE A 642 -27.76 -3.41 -24.12
C ILE A 642 -27.49 -4.73 -23.40
N ILE A 643 -27.29 -4.66 -22.08
CA ILE A 643 -27.06 -5.82 -21.22
C ILE A 643 -28.19 -5.91 -20.21
N VAL A 644 -28.77 -7.10 -20.08
CA VAL A 644 -29.98 -7.34 -19.30
C VAL A 644 -29.79 -8.50 -18.34
N ALA A 645 -30.11 -8.30 -17.06
CA ALA A 645 -30.20 -9.38 -16.09
C ALA A 645 -31.60 -10.00 -16.10
N ASN A 646 -31.73 -11.24 -16.59
CA ASN A 646 -32.99 -11.96 -16.69
C ASN A 646 -33.17 -12.89 -15.50
N SER A 647 -33.78 -12.37 -14.43
CA SER A 647 -33.87 -13.05 -13.14
C SER A 647 -34.65 -14.37 -13.17
N GLY A 648 -35.64 -14.51 -14.05
CA GLY A 648 -36.55 -15.65 -14.09
C GLY A 648 -36.03 -16.78 -14.98
N SER A 649 -35.09 -16.48 -15.85
CA SER A 649 -34.42 -17.45 -16.73
C SER A 649 -32.99 -17.79 -16.30
N ASN A 650 -32.45 -17.05 -15.32
CA ASN A 650 -31.08 -17.26 -14.82
C ASN A 650 -30.04 -16.92 -15.89
N THR A 651 -30.26 -15.85 -16.66
CA THR A 651 -29.38 -15.48 -17.77
C THR A 651 -28.99 -14.01 -17.75
N ILE A 652 -27.84 -13.69 -18.33
CA ILE A 652 -27.53 -12.36 -18.85
C ILE A 652 -27.84 -12.37 -20.34
N GLY A 653 -28.66 -11.43 -20.78
CA GLY A 653 -28.93 -11.16 -22.18
C GLY A 653 -28.05 -10.02 -22.68
N VAL A 654 -27.42 -10.17 -23.84
CA VAL A 654 -26.70 -9.08 -24.53
C VAL A 654 -27.36 -8.84 -25.89
N LEU A 655 -27.82 -7.63 -26.12
CA LEU A 655 -28.34 -7.20 -27.41
C LEU A 655 -27.28 -6.28 -28.05
N LEU A 656 -26.62 -6.78 -29.09
CA LEU A 656 -25.56 -6.03 -29.77
C LEU A 656 -26.15 -4.87 -30.58
N GLY A 657 -25.62 -3.67 -30.37
CA GLY A 657 -25.98 -2.45 -31.05
C GLY A 657 -25.46 -2.43 -32.48
N THR A 658 -26.27 -1.91 -33.40
CA THR A 658 -25.85 -1.73 -34.81
C THR A 658 -25.42 -0.28 -35.11
N GLY A 659 -25.35 0.57 -34.09
CA GLY A 659 -24.92 1.97 -34.19
C GLY A 659 -25.96 2.93 -34.80
N ASN A 660 -27.20 2.48 -35.01
CA ASN A 660 -28.28 3.32 -35.55
C ASN A 660 -29.56 3.25 -34.70
N GLY A 661 -29.44 2.81 -33.44
CA GLY A 661 -30.57 2.64 -32.52
C GLY A 661 -31.34 1.33 -32.70
N LEU A 662 -30.87 0.44 -33.59
CA LEU A 662 -31.37 -0.94 -33.71
C LEU A 662 -30.39 -1.93 -33.10
N PHE A 663 -30.94 -3.02 -32.57
CA PHE A 663 -30.20 -4.09 -31.92
C PHE A 663 -30.45 -5.44 -32.57
N LEU A 664 -29.44 -6.32 -32.50
CA LEU A 664 -29.58 -7.72 -32.88
C LEU A 664 -30.44 -8.49 -31.85
N SER A 665 -30.88 -9.69 -32.23
CA SER A 665 -31.53 -10.60 -31.29
C SER A 665 -30.63 -10.89 -30.11
N GLN A 666 -31.22 -10.97 -28.91
CA GLN A 666 -30.50 -11.25 -27.68
C GLN A 666 -29.60 -12.49 -27.82
N LEU A 667 -28.33 -12.32 -27.45
CA LEU A 667 -27.42 -13.40 -27.11
C LEU A 667 -27.61 -13.72 -25.63
N THR A 668 -27.98 -14.97 -25.35
CA THR A 668 -28.24 -15.45 -24.00
C THR A 668 -27.03 -16.15 -23.44
N TYR A 669 -26.62 -15.73 -22.25
CA TYR A 669 -25.56 -16.34 -21.47
C TYR A 669 -26.14 -16.84 -20.17
N SER A 670 -26.11 -18.17 -19.97
CA SER A 670 -26.48 -18.74 -18.68
C SER A 670 -25.56 -18.21 -17.61
N VAL A 671 -26.16 -17.64 -16.59
CA VAL A 671 -25.47 -17.32 -15.34
C VAL A 671 -26.10 -18.16 -14.24
N GLY A 672 -25.64 -18.04 -13.00
CA GLY A 672 -26.34 -18.64 -11.87
C GLY A 672 -27.82 -18.29 -11.79
N THR A 673 -28.53 -18.81 -10.78
CA THR A 673 -29.96 -18.54 -10.62
C THR A 673 -30.31 -17.15 -10.05
N GLY A 674 -31.20 -16.42 -10.71
CA GLY A 674 -31.72 -15.14 -10.21
C GLY A 674 -30.73 -13.97 -10.27
N PRO A 675 -30.11 -13.68 -11.44
CA PRO A 675 -29.36 -12.44 -11.62
C PRO A 675 -30.33 -11.26 -11.49
N LEU A 676 -30.11 -10.42 -10.49
CA LEU A 676 -30.98 -9.29 -10.16
C LEU A 676 -30.34 -7.94 -10.46
N SER A 677 -29.01 -7.90 -10.59
CA SER A 677 -28.27 -6.71 -10.93
C SER A 677 -27.20 -7.11 -11.94
N VAL A 678 -26.99 -6.28 -12.94
CA VAL A 678 -25.85 -6.36 -13.83
C VAL A 678 -25.14 -5.02 -13.79
N ALA A 679 -23.82 -5.06 -13.65
CA ALA A 679 -22.96 -3.90 -13.79
C ALA A 679 -21.96 -4.23 -14.89
N VAL A 680 -21.76 -3.29 -15.80
CA VAL A 680 -20.82 -3.46 -16.92
C VAL A 680 -19.70 -2.46 -16.71
N VAL A 681 -18.47 -2.95 -16.85
CA VAL A 681 -17.31 -2.08 -16.96
C VAL A 681 -16.39 -2.66 -18.02
N THR A 682 -16.01 -1.81 -18.95
CA THR A 682 -15.01 -2.14 -19.97
C THR A 682 -13.66 -2.02 -19.27
N LEU A 683 -12.97 -3.15 -19.08
CA LEU A 683 -11.59 -3.12 -18.60
C LEU A 683 -10.70 -2.43 -19.63
N GLU A 684 -9.55 -1.90 -19.22
CA GLU A 684 -8.59 -1.23 -20.14
C GLU A 684 -8.15 -2.13 -21.32
N ASN A 685 -8.34 -3.44 -21.19
CA ASN A 685 -8.04 -4.45 -22.22
C ASN A 685 -9.26 -4.85 -23.08
N GLY A 686 -10.40 -4.17 -22.96
CA GLY A 686 -11.63 -4.41 -23.73
C GLY A 686 -12.48 -5.59 -23.28
N LYS A 687 -12.20 -6.23 -22.14
CA LYS A 687 -12.98 -7.36 -21.60
C LYS A 687 -14.04 -6.89 -20.61
N VAL A 688 -15.06 -7.72 -20.39
CA VAL A 688 -16.17 -7.42 -19.46
C VAL A 688 -16.23 -8.45 -18.34
N LEU A 689 -16.37 -7.99 -17.09
CA LEU A 689 -16.45 -8.85 -15.91
C LEU A 689 -17.90 -8.97 -15.42
N ALA A 690 -18.41 -10.19 -15.29
CA ALA A 690 -19.64 -10.50 -14.58
C ALA A 690 -19.29 -11.23 -13.28
N THR A 691 -19.86 -10.81 -12.15
CA THR A 691 -19.51 -11.37 -10.84
C THR A 691 -20.71 -11.40 -9.89
N GLY A 692 -20.80 -12.46 -9.08
CA GLY A 692 -21.87 -12.64 -8.09
C GLY A 692 -23.13 -13.33 -8.60
N GLY A 693 -24.15 -13.38 -7.74
CA GLY A 693 -25.46 -14.01 -8.01
C GLY A 693 -25.92 -14.96 -6.89
N GLN A 694 -26.97 -15.73 -7.17
CA GLN A 694 -27.44 -16.84 -6.34
C GLN A 694 -27.60 -18.09 -7.23
N ASN A 695 -27.62 -19.30 -6.68
CA ASN A 695 -28.02 -20.53 -7.38
C ASN A 695 -28.91 -21.40 -6.45
N SER A 696 -29.38 -22.57 -6.92
CA SER A 696 -30.13 -23.53 -6.08
C SER A 696 -29.30 -24.16 -4.95
N GLY A 697 -27.98 -23.98 -4.96
CA GLY A 697 -27.02 -24.45 -3.97
C GLY A 697 -26.50 -23.37 -3.01
N GLY A 698 -26.86 -22.09 -3.17
CA GLY A 698 -26.39 -20.99 -2.32
C GLY A 698 -26.09 -19.72 -3.10
N TYR A 699 -25.42 -18.74 -2.47
CA TYR A 699 -25.00 -17.52 -3.15
C TYR A 699 -23.69 -17.75 -3.89
N LEU A 700 -23.53 -17.10 -5.05
CA LEU A 700 -22.41 -17.34 -5.96
C LEU A 700 -21.31 -16.31 -5.78
N ASN A 701 -20.09 -16.81 -5.61
CA ASN A 701 -18.87 -16.00 -5.58
C ASN A 701 -18.07 -16.10 -6.88
N SER A 702 -18.53 -16.88 -7.85
CA SER A 702 -17.89 -16.99 -9.15
C SER A 702 -17.86 -15.65 -9.88
N ALA A 703 -16.75 -15.37 -10.56
CA ALA A 703 -16.65 -14.30 -11.53
C ALA A 703 -16.22 -14.86 -12.89
N GLU A 704 -16.72 -14.27 -13.95
CA GLU A 704 -16.45 -14.67 -15.33
C GLU A 704 -16.09 -13.45 -16.15
N LEU A 705 -15.13 -13.62 -17.06
CA LEU A 705 -14.60 -12.58 -17.91
C LEU A 705 -14.99 -12.86 -19.36
N TYR A 706 -15.81 -12.00 -19.94
CA TYR A 706 -16.13 -12.05 -21.36
C TYR A 706 -14.95 -11.50 -22.16
N ASN A 707 -14.47 -12.31 -23.10
CA ASN A 707 -13.51 -11.89 -24.11
C ASN A 707 -14.24 -11.64 -25.44
N PRO A 708 -14.48 -10.37 -25.80
CA PRO A 708 -15.26 -10.06 -27.00
C PRO A 708 -14.58 -10.46 -28.30
N SER A 709 -13.24 -10.43 -28.33
CA SER A 709 -12.46 -10.86 -29.51
C SER A 709 -12.62 -12.35 -29.84
N ALA A 710 -13.01 -13.16 -28.87
CA ALA A 710 -13.20 -14.60 -29.01
C ALA A 710 -14.67 -15.03 -28.86
N GLY A 711 -15.56 -14.13 -28.44
CA GLY A 711 -16.97 -14.43 -28.19
C GLY A 711 -17.21 -15.45 -27.07
N ILE A 712 -16.26 -15.60 -26.14
CA ILE A 712 -16.29 -16.60 -25.06
C ILE A 712 -16.18 -15.96 -23.68
N TRP A 713 -16.85 -16.57 -22.70
CA TRP A 713 -16.60 -16.32 -21.29
C TRP A 713 -15.47 -17.23 -20.80
N ILE A 714 -14.59 -16.66 -19.99
CA ILE A 714 -13.47 -17.35 -19.36
C ILE A 714 -13.69 -17.24 -17.86
N THR A 715 -13.59 -18.36 -17.13
CA THR A 715 -13.64 -18.32 -15.67
C THR A 715 -12.56 -17.39 -15.16
N ALA A 716 -12.96 -16.39 -14.37
CA ALA A 716 -12.07 -15.47 -13.71
C ALA A 716 -11.89 -15.90 -12.25
N THR A 717 -11.00 -15.24 -11.52
CA THR A 717 -10.85 -15.46 -10.08
C THR A 717 -12.22 -15.25 -9.41
N SER A 718 -12.62 -16.10 -8.46
CA SER A 718 -13.88 -15.89 -7.73
C SER A 718 -13.72 -14.80 -6.68
N MET A 719 -14.81 -14.09 -6.38
CA MET A 719 -14.95 -13.29 -5.16
C MET A 719 -14.81 -14.17 -3.92
N ASN A 720 -14.52 -13.54 -2.78
CA ASN A 720 -14.37 -14.25 -1.51
C ASN A 720 -15.71 -14.74 -0.97
N VAL A 721 -16.80 -13.97 -1.16
CA VAL A 721 -18.13 -14.32 -0.67
C VAL A 721 -19.16 -14.28 -1.79
N GLY A 722 -20.02 -15.30 -1.81
CA GLY A 722 -21.10 -15.34 -2.78
C GLY A 722 -22.16 -14.32 -2.44
N ARG A 723 -22.58 -13.48 -3.37
CA ARG A 723 -23.46 -12.34 -3.05
C ARG A 723 -24.33 -11.96 -4.23
N ARG A 724 -25.58 -11.56 -3.97
CA ARG A 724 -26.51 -10.94 -4.95
C ARG A 724 -26.84 -9.49 -4.56
N TYR A 725 -27.37 -8.67 -5.47
CA TYR A 725 -27.65 -7.22 -5.21
C TYR A 725 -26.40 -6.38 -4.89
N LEU A 726 -25.29 -6.67 -5.55
CA LEU A 726 -24.02 -5.94 -5.42
C LEU A 726 -23.92 -4.79 -6.44
N ALA A 727 -23.02 -3.83 -6.16
CA ALA A 727 -22.53 -2.82 -7.09
C ALA A 727 -21.08 -3.11 -7.47
N THR A 728 -20.63 -2.71 -8.65
CA THR A 728 -19.21 -2.80 -9.04
C THR A 728 -18.72 -1.48 -9.66
N SER A 729 -17.42 -1.19 -9.54
CA SER A 729 -16.76 -0.03 -10.16
C SER A 729 -15.29 -0.35 -10.46
N THR A 730 -14.72 0.16 -11.55
CA THR A 730 -13.28 0.03 -11.81
C THR A 730 -12.54 1.22 -11.22
N LEU A 731 -11.50 0.94 -10.44
CA LEU A 731 -10.57 1.92 -9.93
C LEU A 731 -9.55 2.31 -11.02
N THR A 732 -8.95 3.48 -10.87
CA THR A 732 -7.96 4.03 -11.83
C THR A 732 -6.70 3.19 -12.02
N ASN A 733 -6.48 2.17 -11.19
CA ASN A 733 -5.39 1.21 -11.32
C ASN A 733 -5.82 -0.13 -11.97
N GLY A 734 -7.04 -0.21 -12.52
CA GLY A 734 -7.58 -1.39 -13.17
C GLY A 734 -8.23 -2.42 -12.24
N THR A 735 -8.20 -2.20 -10.92
CA THR A 735 -8.85 -3.08 -9.93
C THR A 735 -10.35 -2.84 -9.90
N ILE A 736 -11.15 -3.88 -9.73
CA ILE A 736 -12.61 -3.82 -9.64
C ILE A 736 -13.00 -3.75 -8.17
N LEU A 737 -13.67 -2.69 -7.77
CA LEU A 737 -14.33 -2.58 -6.48
C LEU A 737 -15.71 -3.23 -6.58
N VAL A 738 -15.98 -4.26 -5.78
CA VAL A 738 -17.30 -4.87 -5.58
C VAL A 738 -17.85 -4.43 -4.23
N ILE A 739 -19.03 -3.83 -4.19
CA ILE A 739 -19.62 -3.20 -3.00
C ILE A 739 -20.98 -3.82 -2.70
N SER A 740 -21.26 -4.11 -1.42
CA SER A 740 -22.56 -4.57 -0.94
C SER A 740 -22.98 -5.97 -1.43
N GLY A 741 -24.26 -6.32 -1.24
CA GLY A 741 -24.89 -7.57 -1.64
C GLY A 741 -25.65 -8.26 -0.52
N THR A 742 -26.16 -9.48 -0.76
CA THR A 742 -26.84 -10.31 0.25
C THR A 742 -26.41 -11.77 0.11
N HIS A 743 -26.23 -12.44 1.25
CA HIS A 743 -25.97 -13.88 1.41
C HIS A 743 -26.81 -14.42 2.58
N GLY A 744 -28.11 -14.55 2.38
CA GLY A 744 -29.10 -14.92 3.39
C GLY A 744 -29.52 -13.72 4.22
N THR A 745 -28.56 -12.85 4.52
CA THR A 745 -28.69 -11.52 5.13
C THR A 745 -27.94 -10.48 4.29
N TYR A 746 -28.17 -9.18 4.54
CA TYR A 746 -27.43 -8.12 3.85
C TYR A 746 -25.94 -8.19 4.22
N LEU A 747 -25.07 -8.16 3.21
CA LEU A 747 -23.62 -8.20 3.35
C LEU A 747 -23.06 -6.76 3.35
N PRO A 748 -22.49 -6.30 4.47
CA PRO A 748 -21.90 -4.96 4.57
C PRO A 748 -20.43 -4.94 4.10
N THR A 749 -20.05 -5.82 3.17
CA THR A 749 -18.66 -6.03 2.76
C THR A 749 -18.39 -5.46 1.38
N THR A 750 -17.19 -4.90 1.21
CA THR A 750 -16.63 -4.41 -0.04
C THR A 750 -15.38 -5.23 -0.35
N GLU A 751 -15.26 -5.73 -1.57
CA GLU A 751 -14.12 -6.52 -2.03
C GLU A 751 -13.41 -5.78 -3.17
N LEU A 752 -12.08 -5.79 -3.16
CA LEU A 752 -11.26 -5.36 -4.29
C LEU A 752 -10.86 -6.61 -5.07
N TYR A 753 -11.09 -6.56 -6.37
CA TYR A 753 -11.04 -7.68 -7.30
C TYR A 753 -10.09 -7.39 -8.46
#